data_AF-A0A518GVG3-F1
#
_entry.id   AF-A0A518GVG3-F1
#
_cell.length_a   1.000
_cell.length_b   1.000
_cell.length_c   1.000
_cell.angle_alpha   90.00
_cell.angle_beta   90.00
_cell.angle_gamma   90.00
#
_symmetry.space_group_name_H-M   'P 1'
#
loop_
_entity.id
_entity.type
_entity.pdbx_description
1 polymer ?
#
loop_
_entity_poly.entity_id
_entity_poly.type
_entity_poly.pdbx_seq_one_letter_code
_entity_poly.pdbx_strand_id
1 'polypeptide(L)'
;MRRDHLPIRSGILVLTILGAGARAEDRPAEEFFEATIRPILVEKCGSCHDDDGPKGGLSLTSRGAILAGGDSGPAAESGEPGASLLVEVVRYDSEPRMPPGGKLSDGEIEALTRWIELGLPWPGSDAGTPPQQEGRGGMAVDRGDHWAFRPVEEVEPPGVEDEDRVRTPIDRFVISRLEAEGLGLSPEADRRILIRRLSFDLTGLPPTPEDADAFVADESPDAYDRLVDRLLDSPHHGEHWARHWLDVARYSDTKGYVYAREESSWVHARAYRDWVVRSLNEDMPYDRFLLLQVAADQAADEPEDLAAMGFLTLGRRFLGVKHDIIDDRIDVVSRGMLGLTVACARCHDHKYDPIPTSDYYALYGVFRNSEEALVPAVGESRWAAADEAFLAELETRQAALRGRLSAERGAASGRVRGRVEDYLLAQFSPEKYPGEAFSQILTAADLIPASVHRWREAIDRGERLGDPVLRAWIDYARIPPDEFRGRAEQVHRSLADAPPSVVNPAVAAAFPSPPASREEVARRYGAVFRDVIACWERRIEEAKSEGTPPPDRLPDPDLEAIRRLLYGEASPCEVPDEALVNIEFFFPTSTVVELWQLQGEVDRWLIRSPEAPPHALILADRDPEAMIEPRVFRRGNAANPGEVVPRRSLRVLSGPDDGPFRLGSGRLELARSIVDPTNPLTARVAVNRAWMHHFGAGLVDSPGDFGTRAGSPSHPELLDWLAARFVAEGWSLKWLHREIVRSATYRQAAAGPADLERSERASRLDPENRLLWRMPVHRLSFEELRDALLAASGRLDRRIGGPSGPLFGPSEAARRTLYGTVDRQELPTVLRVFDFANPDLLIPQRSATSVPQQALFFLNHPFMRTCARALVDRDEVAKAANDEERVRRLYRAVYQREPTPAQIGSAIALVRASAAEPEVGPPPTAGDWSYGYGRFEESSGRVTNFRPLPFFSGEGWQGGPSWPDPGLGWARLTAEGGHPGNDRDHAVIRRWVAPSDGRIRVESTVTHDVARGDGIRAFLCGGRHGLIRSVEVHDDRASIGVESLQVRAGDVIDFVVDLRDGLDSDQFRWAPVITGLGTGGATTWDARDDFAGDSTPTLGPWEQLAQVLLMSNEFSFVE
;
A
#
# COMPACT_ATOMS: atom_id res chain seq x y z
N MET A 1 -69.29 16.36 11.06
CA MET A 1 -70.45 16.55 10.15
C MET A 1 -70.41 18.00 9.67
N ARG A 2 -70.14 18.21 8.37
CA ARG A 2 -70.53 19.32 7.46
C ARG A 2 -71.26 20.53 8.10
N ARG A 3 -71.06 21.80 7.74
CA ARG A 3 -70.72 22.41 6.43
C ARG A 3 -70.66 23.96 6.55
N ASP A 4 -69.83 24.57 5.69
CA ASP A 4 -70.01 25.73 4.80
C ASP A 4 -70.73 27.03 5.22
N HIS A 5 -70.06 28.20 5.01
CA HIS A 5 -70.37 29.20 3.95
C HIS A 5 -69.25 30.29 3.77
N LEU A 6 -69.00 30.63 2.48
CA LEU A 6 -68.01 31.49 1.75
C LEU A 6 -68.32 33.03 1.72
N PRO A 7 -67.70 33.95 0.90
CA PRO A 7 -66.37 34.04 0.20
C PRO A 7 -65.62 35.43 0.16
N ILE A 8 -64.29 35.36 -0.08
CA ILE A 8 -63.37 36.03 -1.08
C ILE A 8 -63.27 37.57 -1.25
N ARG A 9 -62.04 38.11 -1.05
CA ARG A 9 -61.30 39.03 -1.96
C ARG A 9 -59.78 38.93 -1.69
N SER A 10 -59.00 38.52 -2.69
CA SER A 10 -57.51 38.51 -2.68
C SER A 10 -56.99 39.50 -3.73
N GLY A 11 -56.02 40.34 -3.35
CA GLY A 11 -55.24 41.20 -4.25
C GLY A 11 -53.82 40.66 -4.40
N ILE A 12 -53.36 40.52 -5.64
CA ILE A 12 -52.03 40.03 -6.04
C ILE A 12 -51.11 41.25 -6.22
N LEU A 13 -49.93 41.22 -5.59
CA LEU A 13 -48.78 42.05 -5.95
C LEU A 13 -47.62 41.11 -6.32
N VAL A 14 -47.10 41.27 -7.53
CA VAL A 14 -46.10 40.41 -8.18
C VAL A 14 -44.72 40.68 -7.57
N LEU A 15 -44.08 39.62 -7.06
CA LEU A 15 -42.68 39.59 -6.64
C LEU A 15 -41.82 39.10 -7.81
N THR A 16 -40.83 39.90 -8.22
CA THR A 16 -39.87 39.54 -9.27
C THR A 16 -38.76 38.67 -8.66
N ILE A 17 -38.75 37.38 -8.99
CA ILE A 17 -37.63 36.47 -8.73
C ILE A 17 -36.71 36.52 -9.96
N LEU A 18 -35.51 37.08 -9.80
CA LEU A 18 -34.42 36.92 -10.76
C LEU A 18 -33.72 35.59 -10.46
N GLY A 19 -33.75 34.68 -11.42
CA GLY A 19 -33.27 33.31 -11.30
C GLY A 19 -31.75 33.19 -11.26
N ALA A 20 -31.25 32.63 -10.16
CA ALA A 20 -30.01 31.87 -10.12
C ALA A 20 -30.40 30.39 -10.04
N GLY A 21 -30.39 29.70 -11.17
CA GLY A 21 -30.78 28.30 -11.28
C GLY A 21 -30.43 27.76 -12.66
N ALA A 22 -29.15 27.42 -12.85
CA ALA A 22 -28.70 26.68 -14.03
C ALA A 22 -27.48 25.76 -13.79
N ARG A 23 -26.75 25.85 -12.66
CA ARG A 23 -25.49 25.09 -12.48
C ARG A 23 -25.60 23.73 -11.76
N ALA A 24 -26.75 23.37 -11.22
CA ALA A 24 -26.91 22.13 -10.46
C ALA A 24 -27.32 20.92 -11.33
N GLU A 25 -27.85 21.14 -12.53
CA GLU A 25 -28.34 20.06 -13.41
C GLU A 25 -27.25 19.42 -14.29
N ASP A 26 -26.10 20.08 -14.50
CA ASP A 26 -25.07 19.61 -15.46
C ASP A 26 -24.16 18.49 -14.92
N ARG A 27 -23.98 18.36 -13.59
CA ARG A 27 -23.08 17.36 -12.98
C ARG A 27 -23.44 15.91 -13.31
N PRO A 28 -24.71 15.46 -13.15
CA PRO A 28 -25.09 14.09 -13.51
C PRO A 28 -24.96 13.78 -15.01
N ALA A 29 -25.11 14.80 -15.87
CA ALA A 29 -25.02 14.65 -17.32
C ALA A 29 -23.57 14.55 -17.81
N GLU A 30 -22.65 15.31 -17.19
CA GLU A 30 -21.21 15.19 -17.42
C GLU A 30 -20.65 13.86 -16.90
N GLU A 31 -21.09 13.40 -15.72
CA GLU A 31 -20.75 12.07 -15.19
C GLU A 31 -21.27 10.93 -16.09
N PHE A 32 -22.49 11.04 -16.61
CA PHE A 32 -23.04 10.09 -17.58
C PHE A 32 -22.18 10.03 -18.86
N PHE A 33 -21.74 11.20 -19.36
CA PHE A 33 -20.85 11.26 -20.51
C PHE A 33 -19.49 10.59 -20.22
N GLU A 34 -18.82 10.95 -19.12
CA GLU A 34 -17.50 10.42 -18.77
C GLU A 34 -17.53 8.91 -18.48
N ALA A 35 -18.54 8.42 -17.77
CA ALA A 35 -18.64 7.02 -17.37
C ALA A 35 -19.18 6.10 -18.48
N THR A 36 -20.05 6.61 -19.37
CA THR A 36 -20.80 5.76 -20.31
C THR A 36 -20.50 6.07 -21.78
N ILE A 37 -20.48 7.34 -22.16
CA ILE A 37 -20.39 7.73 -23.57
C ILE A 37 -18.95 7.83 -24.06
N ARG A 38 -18.05 8.42 -23.27
CA ARG A 38 -16.63 8.56 -23.62
C ARG A 38 -15.96 7.21 -23.91
N PRO A 39 -16.18 6.13 -23.12
CA PRO A 39 -15.67 4.80 -23.46
C PRO A 39 -16.17 4.31 -24.83
N ILE A 40 -17.46 4.48 -25.14
CA ILE A 40 -18.03 4.04 -26.44
C ILE A 40 -17.37 4.79 -27.60
N LEU A 41 -17.28 6.13 -27.52
CA LEU A 41 -16.67 6.95 -28.57
C LEU A 41 -15.19 6.60 -28.77
N VAL A 42 -14.44 6.39 -27.69
CA VAL A 42 -13.00 6.07 -27.76
C VAL A 42 -12.75 4.64 -28.26
N GLU A 43 -13.42 3.65 -27.69
CA GLU A 43 -13.15 2.24 -27.97
C GLU A 43 -13.77 1.75 -29.28
N LYS A 44 -14.95 2.26 -29.65
CA LYS A 44 -15.70 1.76 -30.80
C LYS A 44 -15.58 2.65 -32.04
N CYS A 45 -15.38 3.96 -31.85
CA CYS A 45 -15.39 4.93 -32.96
C CYS A 45 -14.03 5.62 -33.19
N GLY A 46 -13.21 5.74 -32.15
CA GLY A 46 -12.00 6.57 -32.14
C GLY A 46 -10.94 6.16 -33.16
N SER A 47 -10.81 4.86 -33.48
CA SER A 47 -9.82 4.37 -34.45
C SER A 47 -10.01 4.90 -35.89
N CYS A 48 -11.19 5.45 -36.20
CA CYS A 48 -11.51 6.01 -37.52
C CYS A 48 -11.99 7.46 -37.49
N HIS A 49 -12.40 7.99 -36.32
CA HIS A 49 -13.03 9.30 -36.17
C HIS A 49 -12.37 10.16 -35.07
N ASP A 50 -11.05 10.04 -34.93
CA ASP A 50 -10.24 10.95 -34.11
C ASP A 50 -9.79 12.19 -34.91
N ASP A 51 -8.91 13.00 -34.31
CA ASP A 51 -8.40 14.23 -34.94
C ASP A 51 -7.22 13.97 -35.91
N ASP A 52 -6.71 12.74 -36.03
CA ASP A 52 -5.54 12.40 -36.86
C ASP A 52 -5.96 11.64 -38.14
N GLY A 53 -6.59 12.38 -39.06
CA GLY A 53 -7.04 11.86 -40.35
C GLY A 53 -8.40 11.15 -40.30
N PRO A 54 -9.47 11.79 -39.79
CA PRO A 54 -10.78 11.17 -39.64
C PRO A 54 -11.36 10.71 -40.99
N LYS A 55 -11.93 9.49 -41.00
CA LYS A 55 -12.66 8.99 -42.16
C LYS A 55 -13.94 9.78 -42.37
N GLY A 56 -14.18 10.18 -43.63
CA GLY A 56 -15.33 11.01 -44.00
C GLY A 56 -15.32 12.41 -43.38
N GLY A 57 -14.13 12.92 -42.99
CA GLY A 57 -13.97 14.24 -42.40
C GLY A 57 -14.60 14.43 -41.02
N LEU A 58 -15.11 13.37 -40.39
CA LEU A 58 -15.84 13.43 -39.13
C LEU A 58 -14.95 13.11 -37.93
N SER A 59 -14.75 14.08 -37.03
CA SER A 59 -14.15 13.88 -35.71
C SER A 59 -15.23 13.79 -34.62
N LEU A 60 -15.09 12.80 -33.74
CA LEU A 60 -15.96 12.56 -32.59
C LEU A 60 -15.27 12.94 -31.26
N THR A 61 -14.16 13.68 -31.29
CA THR A 61 -13.33 14.00 -30.11
C THR A 61 -13.80 15.23 -29.34
N SER A 62 -14.75 15.99 -29.88
CA SER A 62 -15.34 17.15 -29.21
C SER A 62 -16.80 17.36 -29.62
N ARG A 63 -17.59 17.96 -28.73
CA ARG A 63 -18.97 18.38 -29.03
C ARG A 63 -19.06 19.27 -30.26
N GLY A 64 -18.12 20.21 -30.41
CA GLY A 64 -18.06 21.11 -31.56
C GLY A 64 -17.85 20.38 -32.88
N ALA A 65 -16.95 19.38 -32.91
CA ALA A 65 -16.69 18.59 -34.11
C ALA A 65 -17.90 17.72 -34.52
N ILE A 66 -18.60 17.15 -33.54
CA ILE A 66 -19.81 16.33 -33.77
C ILE A 66 -20.94 17.17 -34.39
N LEU A 67 -21.14 18.37 -33.87
CA LEU A 67 -22.14 19.32 -34.37
C LEU A 67 -21.74 19.91 -35.74
N ALA A 68 -20.45 20.14 -35.98
CA ALA A 68 -19.94 20.58 -37.28
C ALA A 68 -20.11 19.49 -38.36
N GLY A 69 -19.95 18.22 -37.98
CA GLY A 69 -20.13 17.09 -38.88
C GLY A 69 -18.95 16.83 -39.80
N GLY A 70 -19.09 15.80 -40.63
CA GLY A 70 -18.13 15.44 -41.68
C GLY A 70 -18.66 15.72 -43.08
N ASP A 71 -18.12 15.01 -44.08
CA ASP A 71 -18.50 15.14 -45.50
C ASP A 71 -20.00 14.87 -45.76
N SER A 72 -20.66 14.14 -44.85
CA SER A 72 -22.09 13.81 -44.89
C SER A 72 -22.98 14.76 -44.08
N GLY A 73 -22.44 15.85 -43.52
CA GLY A 73 -23.14 16.79 -42.64
C GLY A 73 -22.99 16.46 -41.14
N PRO A 74 -23.75 17.16 -40.27
CA PRO A 74 -23.70 17.01 -38.81
C PRO A 74 -23.87 15.55 -38.37
N ALA A 75 -23.01 15.08 -37.47
CA ALA A 75 -23.15 13.73 -36.95
C ALA A 75 -24.30 13.61 -35.95
N ALA A 76 -24.60 14.68 -35.20
CA ALA A 76 -25.76 14.70 -34.32
C ALA A 76 -26.41 16.08 -34.25
N GLU A 77 -27.73 16.08 -34.07
CA GLU A 77 -28.52 17.25 -33.76
C GLU A 77 -28.86 17.22 -32.26
N SER A 78 -28.39 18.22 -31.53
CA SER A 78 -28.57 18.34 -30.08
C SER A 78 -30.06 18.30 -29.69
N GLY A 79 -30.46 17.29 -28.93
CA GLY A 79 -31.84 17.07 -28.47
C GLY A 79 -32.72 16.25 -29.43
N GLU A 80 -32.24 15.93 -30.63
CA GLU A 80 -33.05 15.29 -31.69
C GLU A 80 -32.36 14.01 -32.22
N PRO A 81 -32.41 12.89 -31.48
CA PRO A 81 -31.75 11.65 -31.92
C PRO A 81 -32.31 11.09 -33.23
N GLY A 82 -33.60 11.31 -33.51
CA GLY A 82 -34.26 10.86 -34.74
C GLY A 82 -33.79 11.58 -36.01
N ALA A 83 -33.16 12.76 -35.87
CA ALA A 83 -32.57 13.52 -36.96
C ALA A 83 -31.03 13.38 -36.99
N SER A 84 -30.44 12.60 -36.09
CA SER A 84 -28.99 12.49 -35.91
C SER A 84 -28.40 11.32 -36.70
N LEU A 85 -27.55 11.64 -37.68
CA LEU A 85 -26.89 10.66 -38.55
C LEU A 85 -26.12 9.60 -37.73
N LEU A 86 -25.50 9.97 -36.62
CA LEU A 86 -24.77 9.08 -35.71
C LEU A 86 -25.66 7.93 -35.22
N VAL A 87 -26.91 8.22 -34.84
CA VAL A 87 -27.87 7.21 -34.36
C VAL A 87 -28.28 6.28 -35.50
N GLU A 88 -28.53 6.86 -36.68
CA GLU A 88 -28.93 6.13 -37.89
C GLU A 88 -27.86 5.11 -38.32
N VAL A 89 -26.59 5.53 -38.35
CA VAL A 89 -25.48 4.67 -38.79
C VAL A 89 -25.09 3.63 -37.75
N VAL A 90 -25.24 3.89 -36.44
CA VAL A 90 -24.98 2.89 -35.38
C VAL A 90 -26.11 1.88 -35.20
N ARG A 91 -27.34 2.24 -35.58
CA ARG A 91 -28.46 1.30 -35.66
C ARG A 91 -28.41 0.41 -36.89
N TYR A 92 -27.56 0.75 -37.87
CA TYR A 92 -27.50 0.14 -39.19
C TYR A 92 -28.78 0.38 -40.01
N ASP A 93 -29.47 1.50 -39.77
CA ASP A 93 -30.70 1.86 -40.46
C ASP A 93 -30.41 2.49 -41.84
N SER A 94 -29.18 2.94 -42.08
CA SER A 94 -28.69 3.42 -43.38
C SER A 94 -27.22 3.08 -43.66
N GLU A 95 -26.74 3.46 -44.84
CA GLU A 95 -25.34 3.33 -45.24
C GLU A 95 -24.64 4.71 -45.20
N PRO A 96 -23.40 4.78 -44.68
CA PRO A 96 -22.57 3.66 -44.26
C PRO A 96 -22.94 3.13 -42.86
N ARG A 97 -22.92 1.80 -42.69
CA ARG A 97 -23.08 1.15 -41.37
C ARG A 97 -21.82 1.27 -40.52
N MET A 98 -21.95 1.77 -39.30
CA MET A 98 -20.82 2.04 -38.39
C MET A 98 -21.09 1.49 -36.98
N PRO A 99 -20.11 0.89 -36.28
CA PRO A 99 -18.74 0.60 -36.72
C PRO A 99 -18.67 -0.58 -37.71
N PRO A 100 -17.78 -0.59 -38.71
CA PRO A 100 -17.71 -1.62 -39.74
C PRO A 100 -17.34 -3.02 -39.20
N GLY A 101 -16.73 -3.09 -38.00
CA GLY A 101 -16.36 -4.33 -37.33
C GLY A 101 -17.50 -5.06 -36.62
N GLY A 102 -18.71 -4.49 -36.59
CA GLY A 102 -19.88 -5.08 -35.94
C GLY A 102 -20.78 -4.02 -35.30
N LYS A 103 -22.10 -4.28 -35.31
CA LYS A 103 -23.10 -3.39 -34.73
C LYS A 103 -22.88 -3.28 -33.21
N LEU A 104 -23.04 -2.07 -32.67
CA LEU A 104 -23.03 -1.83 -31.22
C LEU A 104 -24.14 -2.64 -30.54
N SER A 105 -23.97 -2.93 -29.25
CA SER A 105 -25.03 -3.54 -28.45
C SER A 105 -26.22 -2.60 -28.29
N ASP A 106 -27.41 -3.14 -28.06
CA ASP A 106 -28.63 -2.33 -27.90
C ASP A 106 -28.49 -1.31 -26.77
N GLY A 107 -27.80 -1.66 -25.67
CA GLY A 107 -27.52 -0.76 -24.56
C GLY A 107 -26.57 0.40 -24.91
N GLU A 108 -25.55 0.16 -25.73
CA GLU A 108 -24.64 1.22 -26.21
C GLU A 108 -25.36 2.17 -27.18
N ILE A 109 -26.23 1.64 -28.06
CA ILE A 109 -27.06 2.45 -28.97
C ILE A 109 -28.05 3.30 -28.17
N GLU A 110 -28.69 2.73 -27.15
CA GLU A 110 -29.61 3.46 -26.27
C GLU A 110 -28.86 4.55 -25.50
N ALA A 111 -27.65 4.28 -25.00
CA ALA A 111 -26.82 5.28 -24.33
C ALA A 111 -26.46 6.46 -25.26
N LEU A 112 -26.01 6.18 -26.50
CA LEU A 112 -25.74 7.23 -27.49
C LEU A 112 -27.00 8.02 -27.88
N THR A 113 -28.14 7.34 -28.01
CA THR A 113 -29.44 7.97 -28.28
C THR A 113 -29.83 8.92 -27.14
N ARG A 114 -29.78 8.43 -25.90
CA ARG A 114 -30.04 9.17 -24.66
C ARG A 114 -29.13 10.38 -24.53
N TRP A 115 -27.85 10.22 -24.85
CA TRP A 115 -26.87 11.31 -24.79
C TRP A 115 -27.18 12.45 -25.77
N ILE A 116 -27.63 12.13 -26.99
CA ILE A 116 -28.08 13.13 -27.96
C ILE A 116 -29.37 13.80 -27.47
N GLU A 117 -30.32 13.02 -26.96
CA GLU A 117 -31.57 13.47 -26.33
C GLU A 117 -31.32 14.51 -25.23
N LEU A 118 -30.27 14.30 -24.43
CA LEU A 118 -29.85 15.19 -23.35
C LEU A 118 -29.09 16.45 -23.85
N GLY A 119 -28.95 16.66 -25.16
CA GLY A 119 -28.33 17.84 -25.73
C GLY A 119 -26.81 17.75 -25.91
N LEU A 120 -26.27 16.53 -26.02
CA LEU A 120 -24.84 16.25 -26.13
C LEU A 120 -24.03 16.88 -24.99
N PRO A 121 -24.35 16.60 -23.70
CA PRO A 121 -23.57 17.10 -22.58
C PRO A 121 -22.11 16.67 -22.75
N TRP A 122 -21.19 17.64 -22.65
CA TRP A 122 -19.76 17.45 -22.85
C TRP A 122 -18.98 18.31 -21.84
N PRO A 123 -18.06 17.74 -21.06
CA PRO A 123 -17.35 18.48 -20.01
C PRO A 123 -16.57 19.68 -20.55
N GLY A 124 -16.83 20.86 -19.98
CA GLY A 124 -16.15 22.11 -20.34
C GLY A 124 -16.70 22.84 -21.57
N SER A 125 -17.90 22.49 -22.06
CA SER A 125 -18.54 23.17 -23.18
C SER A 125 -19.39 24.38 -22.76
N ASP A 126 -18.74 25.51 -22.41
CA ASP A 126 -19.44 26.81 -22.44
C ASP A 126 -19.62 27.26 -23.90
N ALA A 127 -20.79 27.84 -24.19
CA ALA A 127 -21.22 28.20 -25.53
C ALA A 127 -20.28 29.22 -26.20
N GLY A 128 -19.64 28.80 -27.30
CA GLY A 128 -19.23 29.69 -28.38
C GLY A 128 -17.86 30.34 -28.26
N THR A 129 -16.78 29.56 -28.34
CA THR A 129 -15.53 30.02 -28.96
C THR A 129 -14.80 28.80 -29.55
N PRO A 130 -14.46 28.77 -30.85
CA PRO A 130 -13.65 27.69 -31.41
C PRO A 130 -12.24 27.77 -30.78
N PRO A 131 -11.63 26.63 -30.35
CA PRO A 131 -10.24 26.64 -29.97
C PRO A 131 -9.43 27.01 -31.20
N GLN A 132 -8.68 28.11 -31.14
CA GLN A 132 -7.63 28.38 -32.09
C GLN A 132 -6.66 27.20 -32.04
N GLN A 133 -6.42 26.61 -33.21
CA GLN A 133 -5.29 25.72 -33.44
C GLN A 133 -4.00 26.51 -33.15
N GLU A 134 -3.48 26.39 -31.94
CA GLU A 134 -2.06 26.54 -31.71
C GLU A 134 -1.42 25.17 -31.89
N GLY A 135 -0.51 25.10 -32.87
CA GLY A 135 0.13 23.88 -33.28
C GLY A 135 1.06 23.30 -32.22
N ARG A 136 1.31 21.99 -32.36
CA ARG A 136 2.50 21.24 -31.91
C ARG A 136 3.54 22.09 -31.16
N GLY A 137 3.32 22.25 -29.86
CA GLY A 137 4.24 22.86 -28.92
C GLY A 137 3.73 22.49 -27.53
N GLY A 138 4.55 21.76 -26.77
CA GLY A 138 4.19 21.34 -25.41
C GLY A 138 3.77 22.54 -24.57
N MET A 139 2.92 22.29 -23.57
CA MET A 139 2.50 23.30 -22.60
C MET A 139 3.73 24.09 -22.15
N ALA A 140 3.78 25.40 -22.46
CA ALA A 140 4.84 26.25 -21.98
C ALA A 140 4.86 26.13 -20.46
N VAL A 141 6.02 25.84 -19.87
CA VAL A 141 6.18 25.74 -18.41
C VAL A 141 6.07 27.15 -17.85
N ASP A 142 4.85 27.67 -17.76
CA ASP A 142 4.55 28.87 -17.00
C ASP A 142 4.48 28.45 -15.53
N ARG A 143 5.48 28.89 -14.75
CA ARG A 143 5.50 28.69 -13.29
C ARG A 143 4.28 29.31 -12.62
N GLY A 144 3.57 30.20 -13.32
CA GLY A 144 2.42 30.93 -12.82
C GLY A 144 2.77 31.84 -11.65
N ASP A 145 1.78 32.60 -11.19
CA ASP A 145 1.87 33.42 -9.98
C ASP A 145 1.56 32.62 -8.70
N HIS A 146 1.55 31.29 -8.76
CA HIS A 146 1.15 30.45 -7.64
C HIS A 146 2.20 30.46 -6.53
N TRP A 147 1.75 30.64 -5.28
CA TRP A 147 2.62 30.80 -4.11
C TRP A 147 3.62 29.66 -3.93
N ALA A 148 3.22 28.42 -4.24
CA ALA A 148 4.05 27.23 -4.02
C ALA A 148 5.30 27.15 -4.92
N PHE A 149 5.29 27.81 -6.08
CA PHE A 149 6.41 27.80 -7.03
C PHE A 149 7.29 29.05 -6.96
N ARG A 150 6.95 30.00 -6.06
CA ARG A 150 7.79 31.16 -5.76
C ARG A 150 8.90 30.76 -4.79
N PRO A 151 10.09 31.37 -4.87
CA PRO A 151 11.12 31.22 -3.85
C PRO A 151 10.56 31.45 -2.44
N VAL A 152 11.13 30.78 -1.44
CA VAL A 152 10.77 31.01 -0.04
C VAL A 152 11.26 32.41 0.36
N GLU A 153 10.38 33.24 0.90
CA GLU A 153 10.71 34.60 1.35
C GLU A 153 11.06 34.62 2.85
N GLU A 154 12.10 35.34 3.23
CA GLU A 154 12.38 35.64 4.64
C GLU A 154 11.53 36.84 5.06
N VAL A 155 10.46 36.58 5.83
CA VAL A 155 9.50 37.59 6.27
C VAL A 155 9.79 38.02 7.70
N GLU A 156 9.88 39.32 7.97
CA GLU A 156 10.01 39.82 9.34
C GLU A 156 8.72 39.61 10.14
N PRO A 157 8.77 39.12 11.39
CA PRO A 157 7.58 38.95 12.22
C PRO A 157 6.81 40.27 12.39
N PRO A 158 5.47 40.28 12.22
CA PRO A 158 4.69 41.52 12.27
C PRO A 158 4.63 42.12 13.69
N GLY A 159 4.38 43.43 13.75
CA GLY A 159 4.00 44.10 15.00
C GLY A 159 2.56 43.72 15.38
N VAL A 160 2.30 43.51 16.67
CA VAL A 160 0.98 43.11 17.19
C VAL A 160 0.58 44.01 18.36
N GLU A 161 -0.71 44.13 18.63
CA GLU A 161 -1.20 44.89 19.79
C GLU A 161 -0.99 44.10 21.09
N ASP A 162 -1.18 42.78 21.06
CA ASP A 162 -1.07 41.88 22.22
C ASP A 162 0.37 41.37 22.45
N GLU A 163 1.33 42.29 22.62
CA GLU A 163 2.75 41.98 22.83
C GLU A 163 3.02 41.10 24.07
N ASP A 164 2.20 41.24 25.12
CA ASP A 164 2.34 40.46 26.37
C ASP A 164 2.05 38.96 26.16
N ARG A 165 1.38 38.59 25.07
CA ARG A 165 1.06 37.20 24.72
C ARG A 165 2.10 36.53 23.81
N VAL A 166 3.04 37.30 23.26
CA VAL A 166 4.07 36.77 22.35
C VAL A 166 5.12 35.99 23.14
N ARG A 167 5.28 34.69 22.85
CA ARG A 167 6.34 33.84 23.42
C ARG A 167 7.43 33.53 22.41
N THR A 168 7.03 33.35 21.16
CA THR A 168 7.89 33.06 20.01
C THR A 168 7.48 33.94 18.83
N PRO A 169 8.33 34.16 17.81
CA PRO A 169 7.94 34.85 16.60
C PRO A 169 6.71 34.26 15.88
N ILE A 170 6.43 32.95 16.01
CA ILE A 170 5.21 32.31 15.47
C ILE A 170 3.95 33.07 15.94
N ASP A 171 3.93 33.44 17.22
CA ASP A 171 2.77 34.07 17.84
C ASP A 171 2.43 35.41 17.18
N ARG A 172 3.42 36.15 16.67
CA ARG A 172 3.19 37.42 15.99
C ARG A 172 2.36 37.25 14.73
N PHE A 173 2.65 36.23 13.92
CA PHE A 173 1.90 35.97 12.68
C PHE A 173 0.46 35.55 12.97
N VAL A 174 0.25 34.69 13.98
CA VAL A 174 -1.09 34.22 14.36
C VAL A 174 -1.90 35.33 15.01
N ILE A 175 -1.31 36.06 15.98
CA ILE A 175 -1.97 37.18 16.65
C ILE A 175 -2.33 38.27 15.64
N SER A 176 -1.42 38.66 14.75
CA SER A 176 -1.70 39.68 13.73
C SER A 176 -2.89 39.28 12.85
N ARG A 177 -2.99 38.00 12.46
CA ARG A 177 -4.12 37.49 11.68
C ARG A 177 -5.42 37.50 12.47
N LEU A 178 -5.39 37.15 13.76
CA LEU A 178 -6.54 37.18 14.67
C LEU A 178 -7.02 38.61 14.93
N GLU A 179 -6.11 39.55 15.19
CA GLU A 179 -6.39 40.97 15.41
C GLU A 179 -7.10 41.59 14.20
N ALA A 180 -6.67 41.22 12.98
CA ALA A 180 -7.31 41.66 11.74
C ALA A 180 -8.80 41.23 11.64
N GLU A 181 -9.21 40.14 12.29
CA GLU A 181 -10.61 39.68 12.36
C GLU A 181 -11.32 40.11 13.66
N GLY A 182 -10.63 40.85 14.54
CA GLY A 182 -11.09 41.22 15.87
C GLY A 182 -11.28 40.01 16.80
N LEU A 183 -10.40 39.01 16.65
CA LEU A 183 -10.27 37.83 17.51
C LEU A 183 -8.99 37.93 18.34
N GLY A 184 -8.82 37.01 19.29
CA GLY A 184 -7.60 36.88 20.07
C GLY A 184 -7.42 35.43 20.54
N LEU A 185 -6.24 35.13 21.07
CA LEU A 185 -5.91 33.79 21.55
C LEU A 185 -6.77 33.38 22.75
N SER A 186 -7.10 32.10 22.83
CA SER A 186 -7.64 31.46 24.03
C SER A 186 -6.63 31.57 25.19
N PRO A 187 -7.07 31.54 26.47
CA PRO A 187 -6.17 31.41 27.61
C PRO A 187 -5.21 30.24 27.46
N GLU A 188 -4.07 30.33 28.15
CA GLU A 188 -3.15 29.20 28.23
C GLU A 188 -3.81 28.01 28.94
N ALA A 189 -3.56 26.80 28.44
CA ALA A 189 -4.01 25.57 29.07
C ALA A 189 -3.36 25.39 30.46
N ASP A 190 -4.03 24.66 31.36
CA ASP A 190 -3.43 24.36 32.65
C ASP A 190 -2.20 23.46 32.52
N ARG A 191 -1.30 23.51 33.52
CA ARG A 191 -0.02 22.79 33.48
C ARG A 191 -0.19 21.28 33.30
N ARG A 192 -1.29 20.68 33.75
CA ARG A 192 -1.52 19.25 33.63
C ARG A 192 -1.90 18.87 32.19
N ILE A 193 -2.72 19.68 31.55
CA ILE A 193 -2.99 19.56 30.11
C ILE A 193 -1.70 19.73 29.31
N LEU A 194 -0.90 20.77 29.62
CA LEU A 194 0.32 21.07 28.87
C LEU A 194 1.33 19.91 28.89
N ILE A 195 1.59 19.28 30.05
CA ILE A 195 2.50 18.12 30.09
C ILE A 195 1.90 16.90 29.40
N ARG A 196 0.59 16.66 29.51
CA ARG A 196 -0.06 15.55 28.82
C ARG A 196 0.05 15.71 27.30
N ARG A 197 -0.29 16.91 26.79
CA ARG A 197 -0.18 17.26 25.38
C ARG A 197 1.23 17.12 24.84
N LEU A 198 2.21 17.76 25.49
CA LEU A 198 3.62 17.65 25.08
C LEU A 198 4.13 16.20 25.08
N SER A 199 3.72 15.39 26.06
CA SER A 199 4.18 14.00 26.13
C SER A 199 3.65 13.16 24.96
N PHE A 200 2.37 13.34 24.59
CA PHE A 200 1.81 12.68 23.41
C PHE A 200 2.41 13.24 22.12
N ASP A 201 2.37 14.55 21.89
CA ASP A 201 2.81 15.15 20.62
C ASP A 201 4.33 14.96 20.36
N LEU A 202 5.15 14.81 21.41
CA LEU A 202 6.59 14.62 21.25
C LEU A 202 7.05 13.18 21.38
N THR A 203 6.34 12.29 22.09
CA THR A 203 6.81 10.91 22.34
C THR A 203 5.77 9.82 22.07
N GLY A 204 4.52 10.20 21.81
CA GLY A 204 3.37 9.31 21.62
C GLY A 204 2.98 8.54 22.89
N LEU A 205 3.45 8.98 24.07
CA LEU A 205 3.25 8.30 25.35
C LEU A 205 2.67 9.27 26.38
N PRO A 206 1.82 8.79 27.32
CA PRO A 206 1.39 9.61 28.44
C PRO A 206 2.57 9.91 29.40
N PRO A 207 2.55 11.05 30.12
CA PRO A 207 3.52 11.28 31.19
C PRO A 207 3.33 10.26 32.31
N THR A 208 4.38 10.01 33.10
CA THR A 208 4.20 9.27 34.36
C THR A 208 3.43 10.14 35.37
N PRO A 209 2.70 9.56 36.33
CA PRO A 209 2.05 10.34 37.39
C PRO A 209 3.03 11.21 38.17
N GLU A 210 4.24 10.72 38.39
CA GLU A 210 5.31 11.44 39.07
C GLU A 210 5.82 12.63 38.25
N ASP A 211 6.02 12.45 36.94
CA ASP A 211 6.40 13.53 36.03
C ASP A 211 5.32 14.62 35.96
N ALA A 212 4.05 14.22 35.90
CA ALA A 212 2.92 15.14 35.88
C ALA A 212 2.87 16.01 37.15
N ASP A 213 2.98 15.39 38.32
CA ASP A 213 2.95 16.13 39.58
C ASP A 213 4.21 16.99 39.79
N ALA A 214 5.39 16.49 39.41
CA ALA A 214 6.63 17.27 39.47
C ALA A 214 6.54 18.52 38.59
N PHE A 215 6.04 18.40 37.35
CA PHE A 215 5.88 19.54 36.45
C PHE A 215 4.81 20.52 36.93
N VAL A 216 3.67 20.03 37.46
CA VAL A 216 2.62 20.91 37.98
C VAL A 216 3.12 21.71 39.19
N ALA A 217 3.97 21.13 40.04
CA ALA A 217 4.53 21.79 41.21
C ALA A 217 5.73 22.73 40.92
N ASP A 218 6.36 22.62 39.75
CA ASP A 218 7.54 23.40 39.39
C ASP A 218 7.18 24.82 38.91
N GLU A 219 7.21 25.79 39.82
CA GLU A 219 6.90 27.20 39.51
C GLU A 219 8.05 27.96 38.82
N SER A 220 9.16 27.30 38.46
CA SER A 220 10.28 27.96 37.79
C SER A 220 9.84 28.52 36.42
N PRO A 221 10.32 29.72 36.02
CA PRO A 221 9.93 30.35 34.75
C PRO A 221 10.33 29.53 33.51
N ASP A 222 11.39 28.73 33.62
CA ASP A 222 11.93 27.86 32.57
C ASP A 222 11.45 26.40 32.67
N ALA A 223 10.51 26.08 33.57
CA ALA A 223 10.02 24.71 33.78
C ALA A 223 9.44 24.09 32.50
N TYR A 224 8.70 24.87 31.71
CA TYR A 224 8.13 24.44 30.43
C TYR A 224 9.23 24.11 29.41
N ASP A 225 10.23 24.97 29.29
CA ASP A 225 11.32 24.80 28.32
C ASP A 225 12.18 23.58 28.63
N ARG A 226 12.47 23.33 29.92
CA ARG A 226 13.15 22.10 30.36
C ARG A 226 12.32 20.85 30.06
N LEU A 227 11.00 20.91 30.19
CA LEU A 227 10.12 19.80 29.84
C LEU A 227 10.18 19.50 28.32
N VAL A 228 10.11 20.54 27.49
CA VAL A 228 10.23 20.41 26.02
C VAL A 228 11.56 19.76 25.65
N ASP A 229 12.69 20.28 26.17
CA ASP A 229 14.01 19.73 25.85
C ASP A 229 14.15 18.28 26.32
N ARG A 230 13.68 17.95 27.54
CA ARG A 230 13.67 16.57 28.04
C ARG A 230 12.88 15.61 27.15
N LEU A 231 11.74 16.03 26.61
CA LEU A 231 10.89 15.19 25.76
C LEU A 231 11.48 15.04 24.35
N LEU A 232 12.08 16.08 23.79
CA LEU A 232 12.81 16.01 22.51
C LEU A 232 14.09 15.16 22.60
N ASP A 233 14.73 15.13 23.77
CA ASP A 233 15.90 14.28 24.03
C ASP A 233 15.52 12.83 24.38
N SER A 234 14.24 12.54 24.58
CA SER A 234 13.75 11.18 24.82
C SER A 234 13.96 10.33 23.57
N PRO A 235 14.48 9.09 23.70
CA PRO A 235 14.64 8.21 22.55
C PRO A 235 13.29 7.71 22.00
N HIS A 236 12.19 7.94 22.72
CA HIS A 236 10.83 7.67 22.26
C HIS A 236 10.28 8.75 21.32
N HIS A 237 10.97 9.89 21.19
CA HIS A 237 10.64 10.94 20.24
C HIS A 237 10.72 10.45 18.80
N GLY A 238 11.87 9.88 18.42
CA GLY A 238 12.09 9.33 17.09
C GLY A 238 11.15 8.18 16.76
N GLU A 239 10.75 7.36 17.74
CA GLU A 239 9.75 6.30 17.52
C GLU A 239 8.36 6.85 17.18
N HIS A 240 7.92 7.92 17.83
CA HIS A 240 6.63 8.55 17.54
C HIS A 240 6.65 9.21 16.17
N TRP A 241 7.64 10.07 15.92
CA TRP A 241 7.77 10.81 14.67
C TRP A 241 8.10 9.91 13.47
N ALA A 242 8.77 8.77 13.69
CA ALA A 242 8.98 7.78 12.64
C ALA A 242 7.66 7.25 12.09
N ARG A 243 6.61 7.05 12.91
CA ARG A 243 5.33 6.53 12.41
C ARG A 243 4.72 7.44 11.34
N HIS A 244 4.78 8.76 11.54
CA HIS A 244 4.29 9.72 10.56
C HIS A 244 5.06 9.63 9.24
N TRP A 245 6.40 9.49 9.31
CA TRP A 245 7.21 9.30 8.11
C TRP A 245 6.96 7.95 7.43
N LEU A 246 6.76 6.87 8.20
CA LEU A 246 6.53 5.53 7.66
C LEU A 246 5.19 5.40 6.93
N ASP A 247 4.19 6.23 7.26
CA ASP A 247 2.94 6.35 6.48
C ASP A 247 3.21 6.92 5.08
N VAL A 248 4.10 7.92 4.99
CA VAL A 248 4.54 8.50 3.70
C VAL A 248 5.39 7.50 2.93
N ALA A 249 6.27 6.77 3.61
CA ALA A 249 7.15 5.77 3.01
C ALA A 249 6.44 4.46 2.59
N ARG A 250 5.12 4.34 2.85
CA ARG A 250 4.33 3.13 2.55
C ARG A 250 4.91 1.87 3.21
N TYR A 251 5.38 2.04 4.44
CA TYR A 251 6.09 1.00 5.17
C TYR A 251 5.22 -0.25 5.36
N SER A 252 5.82 -1.41 5.09
CA SER A 252 5.27 -2.72 5.36
C SER A 252 6.41 -3.69 5.66
N ASP A 253 6.16 -4.67 6.53
CA ASP A 253 7.09 -5.78 6.72
C ASP A 253 7.00 -6.80 5.57
N THR A 254 5.95 -6.73 4.73
CA THR A 254 5.72 -7.63 3.58
C THR A 254 5.58 -6.90 2.22
N LYS A 255 5.91 -7.63 1.14
CA LYS A 255 5.91 -7.22 -0.27
C LYS A 255 4.52 -7.04 -0.87
N GLY A 256 3.49 -7.59 -0.22
CA GLY A 256 2.14 -7.70 -0.76
C GLY A 256 1.96 -8.99 -1.55
N TYR A 257 1.03 -8.95 -2.53
CA TYR A 257 0.80 -10.12 -3.39
C TYR A 257 2.03 -10.36 -4.27
N VAL A 258 2.78 -11.41 -3.93
CA VAL A 258 3.84 -11.99 -4.72
C VAL A 258 3.39 -13.35 -5.25
N TYR A 259 4.05 -13.85 -6.29
CA TYR A 259 3.81 -15.22 -6.73
C TYR A 259 4.21 -16.19 -5.61
N ALA A 260 3.45 -17.28 -5.42
CA ALA A 260 3.65 -18.27 -4.34
C ALA A 260 5.02 -18.98 -4.30
N ARG A 261 5.98 -18.54 -5.14
CA ARG A 261 7.38 -18.96 -5.18
C ARG A 261 8.33 -17.98 -4.47
N GLU A 262 7.97 -16.71 -4.32
CA GLU A 262 8.81 -15.67 -3.70
C GLU A 262 8.52 -15.55 -2.18
N GLU A 263 9.55 -15.25 -1.38
CA GLU A 263 9.38 -14.91 0.04
C GLU A 263 8.59 -13.60 0.17
N SER A 264 7.47 -13.63 0.90
CA SER A 264 6.55 -12.49 1.01
C SER A 264 7.08 -11.40 1.95
N SER A 265 7.95 -11.74 2.89
CA SER A 265 8.52 -10.78 3.85
C SER A 265 9.72 -10.03 3.28
N TRP A 266 9.90 -8.78 3.71
CA TRP A 266 11.07 -7.98 3.37
C TRP A 266 12.22 -8.22 4.35
N VAL A 267 13.39 -8.60 3.83
CA VAL A 267 14.62 -8.74 4.64
C VAL A 267 15.01 -7.43 5.34
N HIS A 268 14.85 -6.30 4.65
CA HIS A 268 15.38 -5.00 5.06
C HIS A 268 14.37 -4.07 5.76
N ALA A 269 13.10 -4.48 5.92
CA ALA A 269 12.07 -3.63 6.52
C ALA A 269 12.45 -3.14 7.93
N ARG A 270 12.92 -4.06 8.79
CA ARG A 270 13.37 -3.73 10.14
C ARG A 270 14.50 -2.69 10.15
N ALA A 271 15.46 -2.82 9.23
CA ALA A 271 16.63 -1.96 9.18
C ALA A 271 16.22 -0.54 8.78
N TYR A 272 15.32 -0.40 7.81
CA TYR A 272 14.78 0.90 7.41
C TYR A 272 14.00 1.58 8.54
N ARG A 273 13.07 0.87 9.19
CA ARG A 273 12.29 1.43 10.30
C ARG A 273 13.20 1.92 11.42
N ASP A 274 14.14 1.09 11.83
CA ASP A 274 15.06 1.41 12.92
C ASP A 274 16.02 2.54 12.54
N TRP A 275 16.42 2.63 11.27
CA TRP A 275 17.20 3.76 10.74
C TRP A 275 16.41 5.08 10.78
N VAL A 276 15.12 5.08 10.42
CA VAL A 276 14.26 6.28 10.53
C VAL A 276 14.16 6.74 11.99
N VAL A 277 13.91 5.81 12.92
CA VAL A 277 13.85 6.12 14.35
C VAL A 277 15.16 6.73 14.85
N ARG A 278 16.30 6.13 14.49
CA ARG A 278 17.63 6.62 14.85
C ARG A 278 17.87 8.03 14.29
N SER A 279 17.61 8.24 13.00
CA SER A 279 17.88 9.51 12.31
C SER A 279 17.11 10.67 12.93
N LEU A 280 15.85 10.45 13.32
CA LEU A 280 15.03 11.46 13.99
C LEU A 280 15.50 11.73 15.43
N ASN A 281 15.92 10.70 16.16
CA ASN A 281 16.46 10.85 17.52
C ASN A 281 17.80 11.60 17.54
N GLU A 282 18.65 11.36 16.55
CA GLU A 282 19.94 12.04 16.36
C GLU A 282 19.78 13.44 15.76
N ASP A 283 18.54 13.83 15.41
CA ASP A 283 18.22 15.11 14.75
C ASP A 283 19.04 15.31 13.47
N MET A 284 19.13 14.24 12.66
CA MET A 284 19.76 14.30 11.35
C MET A 284 19.13 15.44 10.54
N PRO A 285 19.94 16.34 9.95
CA PRO A 285 19.43 17.40 9.08
C PRO A 285 18.46 16.84 8.05
N TYR A 286 17.26 17.43 7.93
CA TYR A 286 16.19 16.86 7.11
C TYR A 286 16.54 16.79 5.62
N ASP A 287 17.35 17.72 5.12
CA ASP A 287 17.96 17.66 3.78
C ASP A 287 18.84 16.42 3.62
N ARG A 288 19.69 16.12 4.61
CA ARG A 288 20.51 14.91 4.63
C ARG A 288 19.65 13.64 4.69
N PHE A 289 18.64 13.64 5.55
CA PHE A 289 17.68 12.56 5.67
C PHE A 289 17.03 12.26 4.31
N LEU A 290 16.43 13.25 3.64
CA LEU A 290 15.81 13.09 2.32
C LEU A 290 16.80 12.66 1.23
N LEU A 291 18.02 13.20 1.23
CA LEU A 291 19.05 12.84 0.26
C LEU A 291 19.42 11.36 0.35
N LEU A 292 19.57 10.82 1.57
CA LEU A 292 19.87 9.41 1.78
C LEU A 292 18.71 8.50 1.36
N GLN A 293 17.45 8.91 1.58
CA GLN A 293 16.27 8.16 1.11
C GLN A 293 16.31 7.88 -0.40
N VAL A 294 16.88 8.80 -1.18
CA VAL A 294 16.94 8.70 -2.65
C VAL A 294 18.28 8.11 -3.12
N ALA A 295 19.40 8.46 -2.50
CA ALA A 295 20.75 8.24 -3.02
C ALA A 295 21.78 7.75 -1.99
N ALA A 296 21.39 6.97 -0.96
CA ALA A 296 22.32 6.54 0.10
C ALA A 296 23.55 5.79 -0.42
N ASP A 297 23.43 4.87 -1.38
CA ASP A 297 24.58 4.16 -1.98
C ASP A 297 25.63 5.09 -2.60
N GLN A 298 25.25 6.32 -2.97
CA GLN A 298 26.13 7.31 -3.58
C GLN A 298 26.60 8.40 -2.59
N ALA A 299 25.98 8.47 -1.41
CA ALA A 299 26.15 9.61 -0.52
C ALA A 299 26.27 9.28 0.96
N ALA A 300 26.03 8.04 1.41
CA ALA A 300 26.13 7.61 2.79
C ALA A 300 27.54 7.82 3.36
N ASP A 301 27.60 8.25 4.63
CA ASP A 301 28.86 8.34 5.36
C ASP A 301 29.18 7.01 6.06
N GLU A 302 28.13 6.26 6.46
CA GLU A 302 28.23 4.98 7.15
C GLU A 302 27.41 3.90 6.43
N PRO A 303 27.82 2.62 6.46
CA PRO A 303 27.06 1.53 5.85
C PRO A 303 25.63 1.37 6.39
N GLU A 304 25.40 1.73 7.65
CA GLU A 304 24.07 1.77 8.28
C GLU A 304 23.10 2.71 7.55
N ASP A 305 23.59 3.77 6.89
CA ASP A 305 22.75 4.72 6.15
C ASP A 305 22.19 4.17 4.84
N LEU A 306 22.74 3.06 4.34
CA LEU A 306 22.18 2.36 3.18
C LEU A 306 20.74 1.91 3.44
N ALA A 307 20.35 1.72 4.71
CA ALA A 307 18.98 1.37 5.10
C ALA A 307 17.95 2.41 4.65
N ALA A 308 18.32 3.69 4.51
CA ALA A 308 17.44 4.78 4.06
C ALA A 308 16.73 4.46 2.74
N MET A 309 17.38 3.73 1.84
CA MET A 309 16.80 3.39 0.54
C MET A 309 15.56 2.50 0.61
N GLY A 310 15.21 1.98 1.80
CA GLY A 310 13.89 1.42 2.09
C GLY A 310 12.74 2.30 1.64
N PHE A 311 12.90 3.64 1.61
CA PHE A 311 11.91 4.58 1.06
C PHE A 311 11.54 4.29 -0.41
N LEU A 312 12.50 3.86 -1.24
CA LEU A 312 12.30 3.51 -2.64
C LEU A 312 12.04 2.01 -2.88
N THR A 313 12.39 1.16 -1.93
CA THR A 313 12.44 -0.30 -2.13
C THR A 313 11.41 -1.11 -1.34
N LEU A 314 10.77 -0.55 -0.31
CA LEU A 314 9.73 -1.25 0.48
C LEU A 314 8.30 -1.14 -0.09
N GLY A 315 8.14 -0.51 -1.26
CA GLY A 315 6.87 -0.34 -1.96
C GLY A 315 6.23 -1.66 -2.41
N ARG A 316 5.03 -1.58 -2.99
CA ARG A 316 4.32 -2.76 -3.52
C ARG A 316 5.10 -3.35 -4.70
N ARG A 317 5.08 -4.67 -4.85
CA ARG A 317 5.76 -5.34 -5.97
C ARG A 317 4.98 -5.38 -7.29
N PHE A 318 3.68 -5.07 -7.31
CA PHE A 318 2.83 -5.06 -8.51
C PHE A 318 3.03 -6.28 -9.43
N LEU A 319 3.11 -7.49 -8.88
CA LEU A 319 3.39 -8.72 -9.65
C LEU A 319 4.72 -8.67 -10.45
N GLY A 320 5.69 -7.87 -10.02
CA GLY A 320 6.95 -7.67 -10.72
C GLY A 320 6.87 -6.70 -11.91
N VAL A 321 5.75 -6.00 -12.11
CA VAL A 321 5.61 -5.05 -13.23
C VAL A 321 6.50 -3.84 -13.03
N LYS A 322 7.65 -3.84 -13.71
CA LYS A 322 8.70 -2.82 -13.64
C LYS A 322 8.20 -1.38 -13.82
N HIS A 323 7.31 -1.15 -14.78
CA HIS A 323 6.79 0.19 -15.05
C HIS A 323 5.96 0.75 -13.89
N ASP A 324 5.20 -0.10 -13.20
CA ASP A 324 4.37 0.31 -12.07
C ASP A 324 5.19 0.48 -10.79
N ILE A 325 6.26 -0.31 -10.62
CA ILE A 325 7.25 -0.09 -9.55
C ILE A 325 7.96 1.27 -9.73
N ILE A 326 8.34 1.63 -10.97
CA ILE A 326 8.95 2.94 -11.23
C ILE A 326 7.94 4.07 -11.01
N ASP A 327 6.69 3.89 -11.42
CA ASP A 327 5.61 4.85 -11.17
C ASP A 327 5.44 5.11 -9.66
N ASP A 328 5.39 4.04 -8.86
CA ASP A 328 5.32 4.08 -7.39
C ASP A 328 6.53 4.81 -6.77
N ARG A 329 7.72 4.70 -7.36
CA ARG A 329 8.94 5.45 -6.95
C ARG A 329 8.90 6.93 -7.31
N ILE A 330 8.43 7.27 -8.50
CA ILE A 330 8.24 8.68 -8.90
C ILE A 330 7.25 9.32 -7.96
N ASP A 331 6.14 8.63 -7.71
CA ASP A 331 5.03 9.11 -6.92
C ASP A 331 5.40 9.33 -5.44
N VAL A 332 6.16 8.42 -4.82
CA VAL A 332 6.62 8.59 -3.42
C VAL A 332 7.63 9.72 -3.28
N VAL A 333 8.50 9.90 -4.26
CA VAL A 333 9.47 11.01 -4.24
C VAL A 333 8.74 12.33 -4.48
N SER A 334 7.86 12.42 -5.48
CA SER A 334 7.20 13.68 -5.81
C SER A 334 6.16 14.10 -4.77
N ARG A 335 5.24 13.22 -4.37
CA ARG A 335 4.24 13.55 -3.33
C ARG A 335 4.85 13.56 -1.94
N GLY A 336 5.79 12.64 -1.66
CA GLY A 336 6.40 12.51 -0.35
C GLY A 336 7.41 13.61 -0.03
N MET A 337 8.18 14.11 -0.99
CA MET A 337 9.22 15.12 -0.70
C MET A 337 8.87 16.52 -1.20
N LEU A 338 8.15 16.61 -2.32
CA LEU A 338 7.84 17.89 -2.97
C LEU A 338 6.36 18.28 -2.83
N GLY A 339 5.50 17.37 -2.37
CA GLY A 339 4.05 17.61 -2.35
C GLY A 339 3.47 17.85 -3.74
N LEU A 340 3.94 17.14 -4.78
CA LEU A 340 3.42 17.28 -6.15
C LEU A 340 2.91 15.95 -6.73
N THR A 341 1.75 16.01 -7.37
CA THR A 341 1.08 14.87 -8.03
C THR A 341 1.60 14.62 -9.44
N VAL A 342 2.87 14.20 -9.57
CA VAL A 342 3.51 14.00 -10.88
C VAL A 342 2.95 12.79 -11.64
N ALA A 343 2.44 11.76 -10.95
CA ALA A 343 2.03 10.50 -11.56
C ALA A 343 0.93 10.64 -12.63
N CYS A 344 0.05 11.64 -12.55
CA CYS A 344 -0.94 11.90 -13.60
C CYS A 344 -0.30 12.25 -14.95
N ALA A 345 0.93 12.76 -14.95
CA ALA A 345 1.67 13.10 -16.17
C ALA A 345 2.16 11.86 -16.96
N ARG A 346 2.00 10.64 -16.42
CA ARG A 346 2.40 9.37 -17.05
C ARG A 346 1.75 9.15 -18.43
N CYS A 347 0.48 9.53 -18.57
CA CYS A 347 -0.33 9.21 -19.75
C CYS A 347 -0.60 10.42 -20.65
N HIS A 348 -0.63 11.62 -20.08
CA HIS A 348 -0.88 12.89 -20.76
C HIS A 348 -0.26 14.02 -19.93
N ASP A 349 -0.08 15.22 -20.50
CA ASP A 349 0.41 16.36 -19.71
C ASP A 349 -0.50 16.58 -18.50
N HIS A 350 0.08 16.89 -17.34
CA HIS A 350 -0.68 16.99 -16.11
C HIS A 350 -1.88 17.94 -16.25
N LYS A 351 -3.05 17.53 -15.73
CA LYS A 351 -4.33 18.20 -16.04
C LYS A 351 -4.38 19.67 -15.58
N TYR A 352 -3.69 20.00 -14.49
CA TYR A 352 -3.74 21.33 -13.86
C TYR A 352 -2.34 21.94 -13.67
N ASP A 353 -1.43 21.21 -13.03
CA ASP A 353 -0.05 21.66 -12.86
C ASP A 353 0.76 21.73 -14.15
N PRO A 354 1.73 22.65 -14.26
CA PRO A 354 2.59 22.83 -15.43
C PRO A 354 3.66 21.74 -15.54
N ILE A 355 3.24 20.48 -15.49
CA ILE A 355 4.08 19.28 -15.50
C ILE A 355 3.78 18.51 -16.79
N PRO A 356 4.59 18.67 -17.85
CA PRO A 356 4.39 17.93 -19.08
C PRO A 356 4.77 16.46 -18.90
N THR A 357 4.22 15.59 -19.74
CA THR A 357 4.53 14.16 -19.77
C THR A 357 6.03 13.89 -19.88
N SER A 358 6.77 14.73 -20.60
CA SER A 358 8.22 14.60 -20.71
C SER A 358 8.91 14.70 -19.34
N ASP A 359 8.43 15.52 -18.40
CA ASP A 359 9.06 15.65 -17.08
C ASP A 359 8.86 14.38 -16.25
N TYR A 360 7.68 13.74 -16.34
CA TYR A 360 7.47 12.40 -15.77
C TYR A 360 8.46 11.40 -16.36
N TYR A 361 8.61 11.35 -17.69
CA TYR A 361 9.53 10.39 -18.32
C TYR A 361 11.02 10.71 -18.11
N ALA A 362 11.36 11.97 -17.80
CA ALA A 362 12.70 12.34 -17.35
C ALA A 362 13.01 11.71 -15.99
N LEU A 363 12.08 11.75 -15.03
CA LEU A 363 12.21 11.08 -13.73
C LEU A 363 12.14 9.55 -13.87
N TYR A 364 11.26 9.03 -14.73
CA TYR A 364 11.22 7.60 -15.07
C TYR A 364 12.58 7.09 -15.52
N GLY A 365 13.30 7.85 -16.35
CA GLY A 365 14.64 7.51 -16.78
C GLY A 365 15.67 7.44 -15.67
N VAL A 366 15.49 8.18 -14.57
CA VAL A 366 16.36 8.08 -13.40
C VAL A 366 16.24 6.68 -12.80
N PHE A 367 15.02 6.28 -12.40
CA PHE A 367 14.81 4.97 -11.75
C PHE A 367 14.94 3.78 -12.69
N ARG A 368 14.65 3.95 -13.98
CA ARG A 368 14.82 2.88 -14.98
C ARG A 368 16.29 2.50 -15.18
N ASN A 369 17.20 3.44 -14.94
CA ASN A 369 18.65 3.26 -15.03
C ASN A 369 19.30 2.87 -13.70
N SER A 370 18.50 2.32 -12.78
CA SER A 370 18.99 1.75 -11.54
C SER A 370 18.50 0.31 -11.36
N GLU A 371 19.11 -0.42 -10.42
CA GLU A 371 18.85 -1.83 -10.15
C GLU A 371 18.96 -2.16 -8.67
N GLU A 372 18.20 -3.16 -8.23
CA GLU A 372 18.14 -3.51 -6.82
C GLU A 372 19.30 -4.43 -6.42
N ALA A 373 19.94 -4.15 -5.29
CA ALA A 373 20.97 -5.00 -4.70
C ALA A 373 20.79 -5.11 -3.19
N LEU A 374 20.73 -6.34 -2.67
CA LEU A 374 20.67 -6.58 -1.23
C LEU A 374 22.11 -6.58 -0.66
N VAL A 375 22.38 -5.67 0.27
CA VAL A 375 23.71 -5.45 0.84
C VAL A 375 23.66 -5.41 2.36
N PRO A 376 24.75 -5.77 3.07
CA PRO A 376 24.87 -5.51 4.50
C PRO A 376 24.74 -4.00 4.80
N ALA A 377 23.96 -3.65 5.81
CA ALA A 377 23.76 -2.28 6.27
C ALA A 377 24.46 -2.07 7.63
N VAL A 378 25.70 -2.54 7.73
CA VAL A 378 26.54 -2.47 8.93
C VAL A 378 28.00 -2.36 8.55
N GLY A 379 28.80 -1.68 9.37
CA GLY A 379 30.26 -1.60 9.19
C GLY A 379 30.98 -2.95 9.24
N GLU A 380 32.13 -3.05 8.56
CA GLU A 380 32.95 -4.27 8.45
C GLU A 380 33.29 -4.90 9.80
N SER A 381 33.59 -4.09 10.82
CA SER A 381 33.90 -4.59 12.16
C SER A 381 32.71 -5.24 12.85
N ARG A 382 31.50 -4.73 12.62
CA ARG A 382 30.25 -5.31 13.16
C ARG A 382 29.84 -6.55 12.38
N TRP A 383 30.07 -6.54 11.07
CA TRP A 383 29.92 -7.72 10.23
C TRP A 383 30.85 -8.85 10.67
N ALA A 384 32.14 -8.55 10.89
CA ALA A 384 33.13 -9.53 11.36
C ALA A 384 32.86 -10.06 12.77
N ALA A 385 32.07 -9.34 13.57
CA ALA A 385 31.63 -9.76 14.89
C ALA A 385 30.34 -10.61 14.87
N ALA A 386 29.72 -10.81 13.70
CA ALA A 386 28.56 -11.67 13.56
C ALA A 386 28.94 -13.15 13.79
N ASP A 387 27.95 -13.96 14.16
CA ASP A 387 28.16 -15.37 14.45
C ASP A 387 28.74 -16.13 13.25
N GLU A 388 29.84 -16.85 13.48
CA GLU A 388 30.60 -17.53 12.42
C GLU A 388 29.77 -18.64 11.75
N ALA A 389 28.94 -19.35 12.52
CA ALA A 389 28.08 -20.40 11.98
C ALA A 389 26.96 -19.79 11.13
N PHE A 390 26.38 -18.68 11.56
CA PHE A 390 25.41 -17.91 10.77
C PHE A 390 25.99 -17.46 9.43
N LEU A 391 27.19 -16.88 9.43
CA LEU A 391 27.85 -16.39 8.21
C LEU A 391 28.22 -17.53 7.25
N ALA A 392 28.75 -18.65 7.76
CA ALA A 392 29.08 -19.81 6.94
C ALA A 392 27.85 -20.41 6.26
N GLU A 393 26.73 -20.45 6.97
CA GLU A 393 25.46 -20.99 6.49
C GLU A 393 24.76 -20.04 5.50
N LEU A 394 24.92 -18.72 5.69
CA LEU A 394 24.50 -17.70 4.73
C LEU A 394 25.30 -17.81 3.42
N GLU A 395 26.63 -17.88 3.49
CA GLU A 395 27.49 -18.02 2.31
C GLU A 395 27.18 -19.32 1.54
N THR A 396 26.89 -20.42 2.25
CA THR A 396 26.49 -21.68 1.62
C THR A 396 25.23 -21.52 0.75
N ARG A 397 24.18 -20.86 1.27
CA ARG A 397 22.95 -20.57 0.50
C ARG A 397 23.22 -19.61 -0.65
N GLN A 398 23.97 -18.54 -0.40
CA GLN A 398 24.30 -17.54 -1.42
C GLN A 398 25.15 -18.15 -2.54
N ALA A 399 26.08 -19.05 -2.24
CA ALA A 399 26.88 -19.76 -3.22
C ALA A 399 26.02 -20.73 -4.05
N ALA A 400 25.05 -21.43 -3.43
CA ALA A 400 24.12 -22.29 -4.15
C ALA A 400 23.26 -21.48 -5.15
N LEU A 401 22.68 -20.35 -4.71
CA LEU A 401 21.93 -19.45 -5.57
C LEU A 401 22.80 -18.87 -6.69
N ARG A 402 23.95 -18.27 -6.36
CA ARG A 402 24.86 -17.68 -7.36
C ARG A 402 25.32 -18.70 -8.38
N GLY A 403 25.70 -19.91 -7.94
CA GLY A 403 26.13 -21.00 -8.81
C GLY A 403 25.02 -21.43 -9.78
N ARG A 404 23.79 -21.62 -9.28
CA ARG A 404 22.65 -22.01 -10.12
C ARG A 404 22.27 -20.90 -11.10
N LEU A 405 22.18 -19.66 -10.62
CA LEU A 405 21.83 -18.50 -11.43
C LEU A 405 22.86 -18.25 -12.54
N SER A 406 24.16 -18.31 -12.22
CA SER A 406 25.24 -18.15 -13.19
C SER A 406 25.20 -19.23 -14.28
N ALA A 407 24.94 -20.49 -13.91
CA ALA A 407 24.79 -21.57 -14.87
C ALA A 407 23.60 -21.36 -15.83
N GLU A 408 22.44 -20.96 -15.30
CA GLU A 408 21.24 -20.72 -16.10
C GLU A 408 21.37 -19.47 -16.98
N ARG A 409 22.01 -18.40 -16.49
CA ARG A 409 22.38 -17.23 -17.29
C ARG A 409 23.28 -17.64 -18.46
N GLY A 410 24.35 -18.39 -18.19
CA GLY A 410 25.26 -18.88 -19.24
C GLY A 410 24.55 -19.75 -20.28
N ALA A 411 23.65 -20.64 -19.85
CA ALA A 411 22.85 -21.48 -20.74
C ALA A 411 21.88 -20.65 -21.61
N ALA A 412 21.17 -19.70 -21.01
CA ALA A 412 20.26 -18.80 -21.72
C ALA A 412 21.01 -17.90 -22.70
N SER A 413 22.12 -17.27 -22.29
CA SER A 413 22.98 -16.47 -23.18
C SER A 413 23.52 -17.30 -24.34
N GLY A 414 23.98 -18.53 -24.08
CA GLY A 414 24.42 -19.48 -25.10
C GLY A 414 23.31 -19.83 -26.10
N ARG A 415 22.07 -20.04 -25.62
CA ARG A 415 20.89 -20.24 -26.48
C ARG A 415 20.62 -19.04 -27.38
N VAL A 416 20.73 -17.81 -26.86
CA VAL A 416 20.55 -16.60 -27.67
C VAL A 416 21.61 -16.52 -28.77
N ARG A 417 22.88 -16.75 -28.43
CA ARG A 417 24.00 -16.82 -29.39
C ARG A 417 23.82 -17.90 -30.46
N GLY A 418 23.35 -19.09 -30.07
CA GLY A 418 23.11 -20.18 -31.01
C GLY A 418 22.00 -19.88 -32.03
N ARG A 419 21.18 -18.85 -31.79
CA ARG A 419 20.00 -18.51 -32.58
C ARG A 419 19.92 -17.05 -33.02
N VAL A 420 21.06 -16.35 -33.10
CA VAL A 420 21.11 -14.91 -33.45
C VAL A 420 20.37 -14.57 -34.75
N GLU A 421 20.38 -15.46 -35.75
CA GLU A 421 19.61 -15.28 -37.00
C GLU A 421 18.10 -15.14 -36.73
N ASP A 422 17.55 -15.97 -35.84
CA ASP A 422 16.13 -15.93 -35.48
C ASP A 422 15.78 -14.65 -34.71
N TYR A 423 16.68 -14.18 -33.83
CA TYR A 423 16.49 -12.93 -33.09
C TYR A 423 16.55 -11.69 -33.98
N LEU A 424 17.39 -11.72 -35.02
CA LEU A 424 17.43 -10.68 -36.05
C LEU A 424 16.14 -10.71 -36.90
N LEU A 425 15.69 -11.90 -37.31
CA LEU A 425 14.40 -12.05 -38.02
C LEU A 425 13.22 -11.54 -37.19
N ALA A 426 13.22 -11.77 -35.88
CA ALA A 426 12.20 -11.28 -34.96
C ALA A 426 12.05 -9.74 -34.98
N GLN A 427 13.10 -8.98 -35.32
CA GLN A 427 13.06 -7.52 -35.37
C GLN A 427 12.23 -6.96 -36.53
N PHE A 428 11.83 -7.80 -37.50
CA PHE A 428 10.87 -7.40 -38.53
C PHE A 428 9.41 -7.53 -38.10
N SER A 429 9.14 -8.17 -36.96
CA SER A 429 7.80 -8.28 -36.36
C SER A 429 7.87 -8.29 -34.83
N PRO A 430 8.48 -7.28 -34.19
CA PRO A 430 8.68 -7.26 -32.74
C PRO A 430 7.36 -7.24 -31.97
N GLU A 431 6.26 -6.79 -32.57
CA GLU A 431 4.91 -6.77 -32.01
C GLU A 431 4.34 -8.17 -31.70
N LYS A 432 4.92 -9.23 -32.28
CA LYS A 432 4.51 -10.62 -32.01
C LYS A 432 5.02 -11.13 -30.66
N TYR A 433 5.94 -10.42 -30.01
CA TYR A 433 6.58 -10.85 -28.78
C TYR A 433 6.02 -10.03 -27.61
N PRO A 434 5.47 -10.68 -26.57
CA PRO A 434 4.91 -9.98 -25.43
C PRO A 434 6.00 -9.19 -24.67
N GLY A 435 5.57 -8.17 -23.92
CA GLY A 435 6.43 -7.47 -22.97
C GLY A 435 6.88 -8.39 -21.83
N GLU A 436 7.90 -7.95 -21.07
CA GLU A 436 8.60 -8.75 -20.04
C GLU A 436 7.65 -9.42 -19.01
N ALA A 437 6.55 -8.77 -18.63
CA ALA A 437 5.64 -9.25 -17.58
C ALA A 437 4.66 -10.37 -18.01
N PHE A 438 4.54 -10.67 -19.31
CA PHE A 438 3.53 -11.62 -19.83
C PHE A 438 4.12 -12.75 -20.69
N SER A 439 5.46 -12.87 -20.75
CA SER A 439 6.12 -13.89 -21.55
C SER A 439 6.21 -15.25 -20.83
N GLN A 440 5.89 -16.33 -21.53
CA GLN A 440 6.17 -17.70 -21.09
C GLN A 440 7.15 -18.36 -22.07
N ILE A 441 8.18 -19.01 -21.53
CA ILE A 441 9.10 -19.88 -22.29
C ILE A 441 8.66 -21.31 -22.02
N LEU A 442 7.98 -21.93 -22.98
CA LEU A 442 7.41 -23.27 -22.82
C LEU A 442 8.42 -24.35 -23.23
N THR A 443 9.22 -24.08 -24.26
CA THR A 443 10.17 -25.04 -24.81
C THR A 443 11.52 -24.40 -25.13
N ALA A 444 12.55 -25.24 -25.31
CA ALA A 444 13.86 -24.81 -25.80
C ALA A 444 13.81 -24.26 -27.26
N ALA A 445 12.72 -24.53 -27.99
CA ALA A 445 12.52 -24.05 -29.36
C ALA A 445 11.92 -22.63 -29.44
N ASP A 446 11.42 -22.07 -28.33
CA ASP A 446 10.90 -20.71 -28.32
C ASP A 446 12.04 -19.68 -28.46
N LEU A 447 11.75 -18.44 -28.87
CA LEU A 447 12.67 -17.33 -28.65
C LEU A 447 12.38 -16.72 -27.28
N ILE A 448 13.40 -16.20 -26.61
CA ILE A 448 13.25 -15.50 -25.33
C ILE A 448 12.76 -14.08 -25.64
N PRO A 449 11.51 -13.70 -25.31
CA PRO A 449 10.97 -12.39 -25.71
C PRO A 449 11.78 -11.22 -25.16
N ALA A 450 12.29 -11.34 -23.93
CA ALA A 450 13.17 -10.33 -23.36
C ALA A 450 14.47 -10.13 -24.16
N SER A 451 15.04 -11.20 -24.73
CA SER A 451 16.20 -11.08 -25.62
C SER A 451 15.83 -10.44 -26.96
N VAL A 452 14.62 -10.65 -27.48
CA VAL A 452 14.11 -9.93 -28.67
C VAL A 452 14.09 -8.42 -28.41
N HIS A 453 13.61 -7.99 -27.23
CA HIS A 453 13.60 -6.58 -26.83
C HIS A 453 15.02 -6.02 -26.64
N ARG A 454 15.94 -6.78 -26.06
CA ARG A 454 17.35 -6.38 -25.95
C ARG A 454 18.02 -6.21 -27.31
N TRP A 455 17.71 -7.06 -28.29
CA TRP A 455 18.19 -6.89 -29.66
C TRP A 455 17.69 -5.59 -30.29
N ARG A 456 16.42 -5.24 -30.08
CA ARG A 456 15.86 -3.94 -30.49
C ARG A 456 16.63 -2.78 -29.87
N GLU A 457 16.84 -2.82 -28.55
CA GLU A 457 17.59 -1.78 -27.81
C GLU A 457 19.04 -1.65 -28.31
N ALA A 458 19.71 -2.77 -28.60
CA ALA A 458 21.05 -2.78 -29.16
C ALA A 458 21.11 -2.17 -30.57
N ILE A 459 20.11 -2.44 -31.42
CA ILE A 459 19.99 -1.87 -32.76
C ILE A 459 19.74 -0.36 -32.70
N ASP A 460 18.79 0.08 -31.86
CA ASP A 460 18.48 1.50 -31.66
C ASP A 460 19.71 2.27 -31.15
N ARG A 461 20.46 1.68 -30.22
CA ARG A 461 21.73 2.23 -29.72
C ARG A 461 22.78 2.28 -30.84
N GLY A 462 22.91 1.21 -31.62
CA GLY A 462 23.84 1.14 -32.74
C GLY A 462 23.55 2.21 -33.80
N GLU A 463 22.27 2.46 -34.11
CA GLU A 463 21.87 3.52 -35.04
C GLU A 463 22.30 4.91 -34.56
N ARG A 464 22.04 5.21 -33.28
CA ARG A 464 22.39 6.48 -32.67
C ARG A 464 23.91 6.72 -32.63
N LEU A 465 24.68 5.68 -32.31
CA LEU A 465 26.14 5.77 -32.18
C LEU A 465 26.86 5.60 -33.54
N GLY A 466 26.15 5.24 -34.60
CA GLY A 466 26.75 4.93 -35.89
C GLY A 466 27.61 3.66 -35.85
N ASP A 467 27.14 2.61 -35.16
CA ASP A 467 27.86 1.35 -34.97
C ASP A 467 28.18 0.67 -36.32
N PRO A 468 29.47 0.50 -36.67
CA PRO A 468 29.88 -0.11 -37.94
C PRO A 468 29.41 -1.56 -38.13
N VAL A 469 29.19 -2.32 -37.06
CA VAL A 469 28.71 -3.70 -37.12
C VAL A 469 27.23 -3.74 -37.51
N LEU A 470 26.42 -2.84 -36.96
CA LEU A 470 24.96 -2.82 -37.17
C LEU A 470 24.54 -1.93 -38.34
N ARG A 471 25.45 -1.13 -38.92
CA ARG A 471 25.12 -0.17 -39.98
C ARG A 471 24.41 -0.80 -41.19
N ALA A 472 24.95 -1.90 -41.72
CA ALA A 472 24.35 -2.56 -42.89
C ALA A 472 22.95 -3.12 -42.56
N TRP A 473 22.76 -3.70 -41.38
CA TRP A 473 21.47 -4.15 -40.88
C TRP A 473 20.44 -3.02 -40.88
N ILE A 474 20.77 -1.89 -40.25
CA ILE A 474 19.89 -0.72 -40.11
C ILE A 474 19.48 -0.18 -41.47
N ASP A 475 20.44 0.02 -42.38
CA ASP A 475 20.17 0.59 -43.70
C ASP A 475 19.26 -0.32 -44.55
N TYR A 476 19.44 -1.64 -44.49
CA TYR A 476 18.53 -2.57 -45.17
C TYR A 476 17.17 -2.70 -44.48
N ALA A 477 17.11 -2.72 -43.15
CA ALA A 477 15.87 -2.89 -42.38
C ALA A 477 14.87 -1.74 -42.61
N ARG A 478 15.37 -0.53 -42.88
CA ARG A 478 14.55 0.67 -43.20
C ARG A 478 13.82 0.58 -44.54
N ILE A 479 14.24 -0.29 -45.46
CA ILE A 479 13.61 -0.37 -46.77
C ILE A 479 12.26 -1.09 -46.65
N PRO A 480 11.12 -0.47 -46.99
CA PRO A 480 9.80 -1.12 -46.93
C PRO A 480 9.78 -2.50 -47.61
N PRO A 481 9.04 -3.51 -47.09
CA PRO A 481 9.09 -4.87 -47.63
C PRO A 481 8.75 -4.96 -49.13
N ASP A 482 7.80 -4.15 -49.57
CA ASP A 482 7.31 -4.01 -50.94
C ASP A 482 8.31 -3.29 -51.87
N GLU A 483 9.18 -2.44 -51.32
CA GLU A 483 10.22 -1.72 -52.06
C GLU A 483 11.60 -2.40 -52.01
N PHE A 484 11.75 -3.47 -51.22
CA PHE A 484 13.06 -4.03 -50.85
C PHE A 484 13.94 -4.32 -52.06
N ARG A 485 13.41 -5.06 -53.05
CA ARG A 485 14.15 -5.45 -54.25
C ARG A 485 14.63 -4.24 -55.07
N GLY A 486 13.87 -3.14 -55.10
CA GLY A 486 14.20 -1.95 -55.88
C GLY A 486 15.23 -1.03 -55.21
N ARG A 487 15.23 -0.98 -53.87
CA ARG A 487 16.09 -0.06 -53.10
C ARG A 487 17.32 -0.72 -52.49
N ALA A 488 17.37 -2.05 -52.36
CA ALA A 488 18.51 -2.76 -51.82
C ALA A 488 19.80 -2.52 -52.61
N GLU A 489 19.71 -2.31 -53.93
CA GLU A 489 20.89 -2.02 -54.76
C GLU A 489 21.55 -0.68 -54.41
N GLN A 490 20.75 0.34 -54.07
CA GLN A 490 21.26 1.65 -53.66
C GLN A 490 21.99 1.56 -52.32
N VAL A 491 21.39 0.85 -51.34
CA VAL A 491 22.01 0.61 -50.04
C VAL A 491 23.29 -0.20 -50.20
N HIS A 492 23.28 -1.26 -51.00
CA HIS A 492 24.46 -2.07 -51.29
C HIS A 492 25.63 -1.24 -51.85
N ARG A 493 25.38 -0.38 -52.85
CA ARG A 493 26.41 0.52 -53.39
C ARG A 493 26.97 1.45 -52.32
N SER A 494 26.09 2.04 -51.50
CA SER A 494 26.51 2.93 -50.41
C SER A 494 27.38 2.22 -49.36
N LEU A 495 27.13 0.95 -49.07
CA LEU A 495 27.90 0.17 -48.10
C LEU A 495 29.22 -0.35 -48.70
N ALA A 496 29.24 -0.71 -49.98
CA ALA A 496 30.45 -1.23 -50.66
C ALA A 496 31.58 -0.18 -50.75
N ASP A 497 31.22 1.10 -50.91
CA ASP A 497 32.17 2.21 -50.98
C ASP A 497 32.49 2.82 -49.60
N ALA A 498 31.89 2.31 -48.52
CA ALA A 498 32.02 2.87 -47.18
C ALA A 498 33.37 2.47 -46.52
N PRO A 499 34.04 3.39 -45.78
CA PRO A 499 35.25 3.06 -45.05
C PRO A 499 34.96 2.14 -43.83
N PRO A 500 35.97 1.44 -43.29
CA PRO A 500 35.83 0.57 -42.12
C PRO A 500 35.23 1.24 -40.87
N SER A 501 35.36 2.57 -40.76
CA SER A 501 34.75 3.37 -39.68
C SER A 501 33.24 3.56 -39.81
N VAL A 502 32.64 3.19 -40.95
CA VAL A 502 31.20 3.31 -41.23
C VAL A 502 30.54 1.94 -41.31
N VAL A 503 31.22 0.95 -41.91
CA VAL A 503 30.76 -0.44 -41.97
C VAL A 503 31.92 -1.36 -41.64
N ASN A 504 31.71 -2.29 -40.71
CA ASN A 504 32.71 -3.27 -40.32
C ASN A 504 33.12 -4.14 -41.54
N PRO A 505 34.43 -4.31 -41.83
CA PRO A 505 34.89 -5.05 -43.01
C PRO A 505 34.40 -6.51 -43.11
N ALA A 506 34.31 -7.22 -41.98
CA ALA A 506 33.81 -8.60 -41.95
C ALA A 506 32.30 -8.65 -42.28
N VAL A 507 31.54 -7.64 -41.84
CA VAL A 507 30.13 -7.47 -42.23
C VAL A 507 30.01 -7.10 -43.71
N ALA A 508 30.79 -6.15 -44.20
CA ALA A 508 30.78 -5.74 -45.62
C ALA A 508 31.08 -6.92 -46.57
N ALA A 509 32.03 -7.78 -46.21
CA ALA A 509 32.38 -8.98 -46.96
C ALA A 509 31.22 -9.99 -47.09
N ALA A 510 30.27 -9.99 -46.15
CA ALA A 510 29.07 -10.81 -46.22
C ALA A 510 28.02 -10.30 -47.22
N PHE A 511 28.22 -9.12 -47.81
CA PHE A 511 27.35 -8.54 -48.83
C PHE A 511 28.08 -8.36 -50.17
N PRO A 512 28.50 -9.43 -50.88
CA PRO A 512 29.13 -9.33 -52.20
C PRO A 512 28.16 -8.93 -53.32
N SER A 513 26.85 -8.97 -53.05
CA SER A 513 25.77 -8.56 -53.94
C SER A 513 24.59 -8.01 -53.10
N PRO A 514 23.67 -7.23 -53.70
CA PRO A 514 22.45 -6.79 -53.01
C PRO A 514 21.64 -8.00 -52.51
N PRO A 515 21.15 -8.00 -51.25
CA PRO A 515 20.27 -9.04 -50.74
C PRO A 515 18.91 -9.02 -51.45
N ALA A 516 18.32 -10.18 -51.70
CA ALA A 516 17.03 -10.31 -52.38
C ALA A 516 15.82 -10.06 -51.47
N SER A 517 15.98 -10.21 -50.16
CA SER A 517 14.95 -9.95 -49.15
C SER A 517 15.55 -9.59 -47.77
N ARG A 518 14.70 -9.10 -46.87
CA ARG A 518 15.06 -8.79 -45.47
C ARG A 518 15.53 -10.04 -44.71
N GLU A 519 14.96 -11.20 -45.00
CA GLU A 519 15.35 -12.47 -44.41
C GLU A 519 16.75 -12.91 -44.86
N GLU A 520 17.14 -12.58 -46.10
CA GLU A 520 18.50 -12.85 -46.57
C GLU A 520 19.53 -11.99 -45.83
N VAL A 521 19.18 -10.75 -45.46
CA VAL A 521 20.04 -9.89 -44.62
C VAL A 521 20.29 -10.56 -43.26
N ALA A 522 19.24 -11.04 -42.60
CA ALA A 522 19.35 -11.75 -41.32
C ALA A 522 20.20 -13.02 -41.43
N ARG A 523 20.02 -13.79 -42.51
CA ARG A 523 20.82 -15.00 -42.77
C ARG A 523 22.31 -14.71 -42.98
N ARG A 524 22.64 -13.64 -43.72
CA ARG A 524 24.02 -13.21 -43.96
C ARG A 524 24.68 -12.74 -42.67
N TYR A 525 23.99 -11.92 -41.87
CA TYR A 525 24.44 -11.53 -40.53
C TYR A 525 24.61 -12.74 -39.61
N GLY A 526 23.65 -13.66 -39.61
CA GLY A 526 23.70 -14.89 -38.84
C GLY A 526 24.92 -15.76 -39.18
N ALA A 527 25.32 -15.82 -40.45
CA ALA A 527 26.54 -16.53 -40.86
C ALA A 527 27.80 -15.87 -40.27
N VAL A 528 27.95 -14.54 -40.42
CA VAL A 528 29.08 -13.80 -39.85
C VAL A 528 29.18 -14.00 -38.34
N PHE A 529 28.05 -13.85 -37.63
CA PHE A 529 28.02 -14.01 -36.17
C PHE A 529 28.35 -15.44 -35.75
N ARG A 530 27.85 -16.46 -36.45
CA ARG A 530 28.21 -17.87 -36.19
C ARG A 530 29.70 -18.13 -36.37
N ASP A 531 30.33 -17.56 -37.39
CA ASP A 531 31.77 -17.72 -37.63
C ASP A 531 32.60 -17.07 -36.52
N VAL A 532 32.21 -15.89 -36.06
CA VAL A 532 32.86 -15.19 -34.93
C VAL A 532 32.67 -15.95 -33.62
N ILE A 533 31.45 -16.46 -33.34
CA ILE A 533 31.16 -17.30 -32.18
C ILE A 533 32.06 -18.53 -32.18
N ALA A 534 32.12 -19.27 -33.30
CA ALA A 534 32.96 -20.46 -33.42
C ALA A 534 34.46 -20.15 -33.30
N CYS A 535 34.90 -18.98 -33.77
CA CYS A 535 36.28 -18.50 -33.60
C CYS A 535 36.60 -18.24 -32.11
N TRP A 536 35.69 -17.56 -31.41
CA TRP A 536 35.84 -17.24 -29.99
C TRP A 536 35.82 -18.49 -29.10
N GLU A 537 34.85 -19.38 -29.29
CA GLU A 537 34.72 -20.61 -28.51
C GLU A 537 35.94 -21.52 -28.66
N ARG A 538 36.49 -21.63 -29.89
CA ARG A 538 37.72 -22.38 -30.13
C ARG A 538 38.90 -21.82 -29.35
N ARG A 539 39.04 -20.49 -29.30
CA ARG A 539 40.10 -19.82 -28.54
C ARG A 539 39.97 -20.03 -27.03
N ILE A 540 38.74 -20.03 -26.51
CA ILE A 540 38.47 -20.33 -25.10
C ILE A 540 38.84 -21.79 -24.78
N GLU A 541 38.49 -22.73 -25.65
CA GLU A 541 38.82 -24.15 -25.48
C GLU A 541 40.33 -24.41 -25.62
N GLU A 542 41.01 -23.75 -26.57
CA GLU A 542 42.47 -23.75 -26.70
C GLU A 542 43.13 -23.31 -25.39
N ALA A 543 42.75 -22.15 -24.86
CA ALA A 543 43.30 -21.64 -23.59
C ALA A 543 43.07 -22.60 -22.42
N LYS A 544 41.85 -23.17 -22.32
CA LYS A 544 41.50 -24.17 -21.32
C LYS A 544 42.36 -25.44 -21.45
N SER A 545 42.57 -25.93 -22.67
CA SER A 545 43.38 -27.11 -22.95
C SER A 545 44.87 -26.89 -22.64
N GLU A 546 45.33 -25.64 -22.78
CA GLU A 546 46.71 -25.21 -22.50
C GLU A 546 46.94 -24.81 -21.03
N GLY A 547 45.88 -24.72 -20.22
CA GLY A 547 45.95 -24.23 -18.84
C GLY A 547 46.30 -22.75 -18.73
N THR A 548 46.06 -21.97 -19.79
CA THR A 548 46.27 -20.52 -19.82
C THR A 548 44.97 -19.78 -19.47
N PRO A 549 45.05 -18.52 -18.98
CA PRO A 549 43.87 -17.71 -18.75
C PRO A 549 43.05 -17.57 -20.05
N PRO A 550 41.70 -17.54 -19.97
CA PRO A 550 40.88 -17.33 -21.14
C PRO A 550 41.25 -16.00 -21.82
N PRO A 551 41.29 -15.94 -23.16
CA PRO A 551 41.54 -14.70 -23.88
C PRO A 551 40.52 -13.62 -23.50
N ASP A 552 40.96 -12.37 -23.52
CA ASP A 552 40.16 -11.19 -23.23
C ASP A 552 39.55 -10.55 -24.50
N ARG A 553 40.17 -10.80 -25.67
CA ARG A 553 39.74 -10.28 -26.97
C ARG A 553 40.17 -11.15 -28.14
N LEU A 554 39.54 -10.96 -29.31
CA LEU A 554 40.05 -11.45 -30.58
C LEU A 554 41.21 -10.56 -31.09
N PRO A 555 42.25 -11.13 -31.73
CA PRO A 555 43.37 -10.36 -32.29
C PRO A 555 42.99 -9.49 -33.49
N ASP A 556 41.98 -9.93 -34.26
CA ASP A 556 41.45 -9.18 -35.38
C ASP A 556 40.48 -8.11 -34.85
N PRO A 557 40.75 -6.82 -35.05
CA PRO A 557 39.91 -5.74 -34.52
C PRO A 557 38.49 -5.74 -35.12
N ASP A 558 38.31 -6.22 -36.35
CA ASP A 558 37.02 -6.26 -37.01
C ASP A 558 36.16 -7.39 -36.42
N LEU A 559 36.76 -8.54 -36.15
CA LEU A 559 36.07 -9.66 -35.47
C LEU A 559 35.86 -9.38 -33.99
N GLU A 560 36.77 -8.65 -33.33
CA GLU A 560 36.61 -8.25 -31.93
C GLU A 560 35.42 -7.30 -31.74
N ALA A 561 35.19 -6.37 -32.67
CA ALA A 561 34.00 -5.52 -32.63
C ALA A 561 32.70 -6.35 -32.66
N ILE A 562 32.64 -7.39 -33.48
CA ILE A 562 31.51 -8.32 -33.55
C ILE A 562 31.42 -9.17 -32.28
N ARG A 563 32.55 -9.67 -31.75
CA ARG A 563 32.58 -10.42 -30.49
C ARG A 563 32.05 -9.58 -29.33
N ARG A 564 32.40 -8.30 -29.26
CA ARG A 564 31.86 -7.37 -28.24
C ARG A 564 30.35 -7.22 -28.34
N LEU A 565 29.79 -7.13 -29.55
CA LEU A 565 28.33 -7.13 -29.72
C LEU A 565 27.70 -8.44 -29.22
N LEU A 566 28.37 -9.58 -29.32
CA LEU A 566 27.81 -10.91 -28.99
C LEU A 566 28.10 -11.39 -27.55
N TYR A 567 29.19 -10.95 -26.94
CA TYR A 567 29.69 -11.40 -25.63
C TYR A 567 30.04 -10.27 -24.66
N GLY A 568 29.95 -9.00 -25.10
CA GLY A 568 30.13 -7.86 -24.21
C GLY A 568 29.02 -7.79 -23.17
N GLU A 569 29.24 -7.04 -22.09
CA GLU A 569 28.27 -6.91 -21.00
C GLU A 569 26.94 -6.29 -21.48
N ALA A 570 27.01 -5.28 -22.36
CA ALA A 570 25.85 -4.67 -23.01
C ALA A 570 25.29 -5.49 -24.19
N SER A 571 25.75 -6.72 -24.40
CA SER A 571 25.33 -7.60 -25.49
C SER A 571 23.83 -7.89 -25.40
N PRO A 572 23.09 -7.86 -26.53
CA PRO A 572 21.73 -8.37 -26.60
C PRO A 572 21.67 -9.90 -26.46
N CYS A 573 22.80 -10.60 -26.53
CA CYS A 573 22.88 -12.04 -26.31
C CYS A 573 23.21 -12.44 -24.87
N GLU A 574 23.58 -11.49 -24.00
CA GLU A 574 23.85 -11.79 -22.59
C GLU A 574 22.63 -11.55 -21.73
N VAL A 575 22.35 -12.51 -20.82
CA VAL A 575 21.46 -12.29 -19.68
C VAL A 575 22.20 -11.43 -18.64
N PRO A 576 21.68 -10.24 -18.31
CA PRO A 576 22.31 -9.34 -17.35
C PRO A 576 22.60 -9.98 -15.99
N ASP A 577 23.63 -9.49 -15.29
CA ASP A 577 23.94 -9.91 -13.92
C ASP A 577 23.14 -9.10 -12.91
N GLU A 578 21.82 -9.27 -12.94
CA GLU A 578 20.90 -8.50 -12.10
C GLU A 578 20.18 -9.40 -11.10
N ALA A 579 19.55 -8.78 -10.10
CA ALA A 579 18.67 -9.47 -9.17
C ALA A 579 17.62 -10.33 -9.91
N LEU A 580 17.29 -11.50 -9.36
CA LEU A 580 16.42 -12.51 -9.99
C LEU A 580 15.10 -11.91 -10.52
N VAL A 581 14.49 -10.99 -9.78
CA VAL A 581 13.25 -10.29 -10.16
C VAL A 581 13.35 -9.56 -11.52
N ASN A 582 14.56 -9.13 -11.92
CA ASN A 582 14.81 -8.43 -13.17
C ASN A 582 15.21 -9.35 -14.32
N ILE A 583 15.48 -10.63 -14.08
CA ILE A 583 15.97 -11.57 -15.10
C ILE A 583 15.20 -12.89 -15.16
N GLU A 584 14.20 -13.08 -14.30
CA GLU A 584 13.40 -14.32 -14.30
C GLU A 584 12.75 -14.62 -15.66
N PHE A 585 12.41 -13.59 -16.44
CA PHE A 585 11.82 -13.72 -17.77
C PHE A 585 12.77 -14.22 -18.87
N PHE A 586 14.05 -14.43 -18.57
CA PHE A 586 14.98 -15.15 -19.46
C PHE A 586 14.92 -16.67 -19.29
N PHE A 587 14.25 -17.16 -18.24
CA PHE A 587 14.28 -18.57 -17.86
C PHE A 587 12.92 -19.26 -17.99
N PRO A 588 12.88 -20.58 -18.24
CA PRO A 588 11.64 -21.37 -18.17
C PRO A 588 11.04 -21.34 -16.76
N THR A 589 9.72 -21.47 -16.67
CA THR A 589 8.98 -21.41 -15.39
C THR A 589 9.54 -22.37 -14.33
N SER A 590 9.96 -23.58 -14.70
CA SER A 590 10.55 -24.55 -13.77
C SER A 590 11.86 -24.05 -13.15
N THR A 591 12.73 -23.45 -13.96
CA THR A 591 13.99 -22.84 -13.50
C THR A 591 13.69 -21.64 -12.60
N VAL A 592 12.71 -20.81 -12.96
CA VAL A 592 12.31 -19.66 -12.15
C VAL A 592 11.82 -20.10 -10.77
N VAL A 593 11.00 -21.15 -10.69
CA VAL A 593 10.56 -21.71 -9.40
C VAL A 593 11.74 -22.18 -8.54
N GLU A 594 12.70 -22.89 -9.14
CA GLU A 594 13.92 -23.35 -8.46
C GLU A 594 14.78 -22.18 -7.95
N LEU A 595 15.02 -21.17 -8.79
CA LEU A 595 15.81 -19.98 -8.42
C LEU A 595 15.15 -19.19 -7.28
N TRP A 596 13.82 -19.05 -7.29
CA TRP A 596 13.10 -18.38 -6.21
C TRP A 596 13.08 -19.19 -4.91
N GLN A 597 13.10 -20.53 -4.98
CA GLN A 597 13.28 -21.37 -3.79
C GLN A 597 14.64 -21.10 -3.14
N LEU A 598 15.72 -21.08 -3.94
CA LEU A 598 17.08 -20.77 -3.46
C LEU A 598 17.18 -19.34 -2.91
N GLN A 599 16.60 -18.34 -3.58
CA GLN A 599 16.52 -16.97 -3.06
C GLN A 599 15.75 -16.92 -1.73
N GLY A 600 14.61 -17.61 -1.66
CA GLY A 600 13.79 -17.68 -0.45
C GLY A 600 14.52 -18.36 0.73
N GLU A 601 15.45 -19.27 0.48
CA GLU A 601 16.31 -19.84 1.54
C GLU A 601 17.28 -18.82 2.12
N VAL A 602 17.87 -17.96 1.27
CA VAL A 602 18.71 -16.82 1.70
C VAL A 602 17.86 -15.85 2.51
N ASP A 603 16.73 -15.39 1.95
CA ASP A 603 15.88 -14.40 2.58
C ASP A 603 15.36 -14.87 3.95
N ARG A 604 14.83 -16.11 4.03
CA ARG A 604 14.35 -16.69 5.29
C ARG A 604 15.45 -16.84 6.33
N TRP A 605 16.68 -17.13 5.93
CA TRP A 605 17.81 -17.20 6.86
C TRP A 605 18.14 -15.84 7.46
N LEU A 606 18.11 -14.78 6.64
CA LEU A 606 18.32 -13.40 7.09
C LEU A 606 17.18 -12.90 7.99
N ILE A 607 15.93 -13.26 7.67
CA ILE A 607 14.74 -12.81 8.40
C ILE A 607 14.60 -13.50 9.76
N ARG A 608 14.77 -14.84 9.81
CA ARG A 608 14.45 -15.65 11.00
C ARG A 608 15.57 -15.71 12.03
N SER A 609 16.80 -15.42 11.64
CA SER A 609 17.96 -15.47 12.53
C SER A 609 18.01 -14.21 13.41
N PRO A 610 17.92 -14.32 14.75
CA PRO A 610 18.00 -13.17 15.66
C PRO A 610 19.34 -12.44 15.58
N GLU A 611 20.41 -13.15 15.25
CA GLU A 611 21.79 -12.67 15.17
C GLU A 611 22.14 -12.11 13.79
N ALA A 612 21.23 -12.17 12.82
CA ALA A 612 21.49 -11.67 11.47
C ALA A 612 21.78 -10.17 11.51
N PRO A 613 22.92 -9.71 10.94
CA PRO A 613 23.18 -8.29 10.81
C PRO A 613 22.09 -7.59 9.97
N PRO A 614 21.79 -6.31 10.23
CA PRO A 614 20.96 -5.49 9.36
C PRO A 614 21.44 -5.53 7.90
N HIS A 615 20.49 -5.63 6.98
CA HIS A 615 20.69 -5.55 5.54
C HIS A 615 19.80 -4.45 4.97
N ALA A 616 20.23 -3.85 3.87
CA ALA A 616 19.48 -2.89 3.09
C ALA A 616 19.29 -3.41 1.67
N LEU A 617 18.12 -3.12 1.08
CA LEU A 617 17.96 -3.23 -0.36
C LEU A 617 18.24 -1.85 -0.95
N ILE A 618 19.35 -1.72 -1.65
CA ILE A 618 19.72 -0.48 -2.34
C ILE A 618 19.25 -0.54 -3.79
N LEU A 619 19.31 0.60 -4.45
CA LEU A 619 18.97 0.82 -5.85
C LEU A 619 20.21 1.39 -6.54
N ALA A 620 21.18 0.55 -6.88
CA ALA A 620 22.45 0.94 -7.47
C ALA A 620 22.27 1.46 -8.90
N ASP A 621 23.16 2.36 -9.33
CA ASP A 621 23.18 2.80 -10.73
C ASP A 621 23.66 1.66 -11.64
N ARG A 622 22.97 1.47 -12.78
CA ARG A 622 23.41 0.52 -13.81
C ARG A 622 24.75 0.97 -14.42
N ASP A 623 25.46 0.03 -15.03
CA ASP A 623 26.66 0.37 -15.81
C ASP A 623 26.33 1.43 -16.92
N PRO A 624 27.16 2.47 -17.12
CA PRO A 624 26.96 3.47 -18.15
C PRO A 624 26.74 2.93 -19.57
N GLU A 625 27.35 1.80 -19.95
CA GLU A 625 27.16 1.15 -21.25
C GLU A 625 25.80 0.45 -21.38
N ALA A 626 25.21 0.06 -20.24
CA ALA A 626 23.91 -0.58 -20.13
C ALA A 626 22.75 0.41 -19.91
N MET A 627 23.04 1.70 -19.66
CA MET A 627 22.01 2.72 -19.48
C MET A 627 21.22 2.96 -20.77
N ILE A 628 19.91 3.18 -20.59
CA ILE A 628 18.97 3.46 -21.67
C ILE A 628 18.47 4.90 -21.59
N GLU A 629 18.30 5.51 -22.76
CA GLU A 629 17.66 6.82 -22.87
C GLU A 629 16.14 6.63 -22.71
N PRO A 630 15.49 7.30 -21.74
CA PRO A 630 14.07 7.12 -21.54
C PRO A 630 13.30 7.77 -22.71
N ARG A 631 12.14 7.17 -23.02
CA ARG A 631 11.22 7.66 -24.04
C ARG A 631 9.86 7.90 -23.41
N VAL A 632 9.12 8.87 -23.94
CA VAL A 632 7.72 9.07 -23.58
C VAL A 632 6.91 7.86 -24.01
N PHE A 633 6.23 7.16 -23.10
CA PHE A 633 5.23 6.17 -23.51
C PHE A 633 3.92 6.86 -23.82
N ARG A 634 3.47 6.76 -25.07
CA ARG A 634 2.23 7.42 -25.50
C ARG A 634 1.06 6.80 -24.75
N ARG A 635 0.28 7.65 -24.05
CA ARG A 635 -0.82 7.21 -23.16
C ARG A 635 -0.37 6.22 -22.07
N GLY A 636 0.90 6.28 -21.66
CA GLY A 636 1.45 5.38 -20.64
C GLY A 636 1.77 3.97 -21.12
N ASN A 637 1.57 3.65 -22.41
CA ASN A 637 1.76 2.32 -22.94
C ASN A 637 3.21 2.08 -23.39
N ALA A 638 3.96 1.28 -22.63
CA ALA A 638 5.36 0.96 -22.92
C ALA A 638 5.60 0.26 -24.28
N ALA A 639 4.57 -0.37 -24.85
CA ALA A 639 4.64 -0.94 -26.21
C ALA A 639 4.55 0.14 -27.32
N ASN A 640 4.20 1.39 -26.98
CA ASN A 640 4.07 2.51 -27.90
C ASN A 640 5.00 3.68 -27.50
N PRO A 641 6.33 3.53 -27.67
CA PRO A 641 7.29 4.57 -27.32
C PRO A 641 7.22 5.75 -28.30
N GLY A 642 7.39 6.95 -27.76
CA GLY A 642 7.46 8.21 -28.47
C GLY A 642 8.87 8.81 -28.45
N GLU A 643 8.92 10.12 -28.25
CA GLU A 643 10.16 10.90 -28.29
C GLU A 643 11.09 10.55 -27.12
N VAL A 644 12.40 10.65 -27.39
CA VAL A 644 13.45 10.54 -26.36
C VAL A 644 13.41 11.78 -25.48
N VAL A 645 13.54 11.59 -24.17
CA VAL A 645 13.60 12.68 -23.21
C VAL A 645 14.86 12.52 -22.38
N PRO A 646 15.68 13.56 -22.18
CA PRO A 646 16.81 13.44 -21.28
C PRO A 646 16.36 13.48 -19.82
N ARG A 647 17.02 12.69 -18.98
CA ARG A 647 16.86 12.71 -17.51
C ARG A 647 17.17 14.11 -16.97
N ARG A 648 16.32 14.64 -16.08
CA ARG A 648 16.41 15.98 -15.48
C ARG A 648 15.43 16.13 -14.32
N SER A 649 15.51 17.24 -13.59
CA SER A 649 14.52 17.62 -12.57
C SER A 649 13.22 18.15 -13.20
N LEU A 650 12.20 18.36 -12.37
CA LEU A 650 10.94 18.97 -12.81
C LEU A 650 11.18 20.44 -13.21
N ARG A 651 10.84 20.80 -14.45
CA ARG A 651 11.11 22.15 -14.98
C ARG A 651 10.35 23.25 -14.24
N VAL A 652 9.18 22.92 -13.68
CA VAL A 652 8.43 23.86 -12.83
C VAL A 652 9.27 24.31 -11.62
N LEU A 653 10.16 23.45 -11.09
CA LEU A 653 11.02 23.76 -9.95
C LEU A 653 12.40 24.29 -10.35
N SER A 654 13.09 23.65 -11.30
CA SER A 654 14.47 24.01 -11.65
C SER A 654 14.58 25.12 -12.70
N GLY A 655 13.54 25.32 -13.50
CA GLY A 655 13.45 26.40 -14.49
C GLY A 655 13.94 25.97 -15.87
N PRO A 656 13.85 26.86 -16.88
CA PRO A 656 14.15 26.50 -18.26
C PRO A 656 15.64 26.28 -18.54
N ASP A 657 16.52 26.85 -17.73
CA ASP A 657 17.98 26.83 -17.92
C ASP A 657 18.66 25.60 -17.29
N ASP A 658 17.91 24.78 -16.55
CA ASP A 658 18.46 23.57 -15.93
C ASP A 658 18.75 22.47 -16.98
N GLY A 659 19.98 21.98 -16.95
CA GLY A 659 20.49 21.02 -17.91
C GLY A 659 20.01 19.59 -17.65
N PRO A 660 20.24 18.66 -18.58
CA PRO A 660 20.03 17.25 -18.31
C PRO A 660 21.03 16.72 -17.28
N PHE A 661 20.58 15.76 -16.46
CA PHE A 661 21.42 14.99 -15.54
C PHE A 661 22.50 14.20 -16.29
N ARG A 662 23.71 14.15 -15.73
CA ARG A 662 24.89 13.56 -16.37
C ARG A 662 25.60 12.51 -15.52
N LEU A 663 25.34 12.45 -14.22
CA LEU A 663 26.02 11.56 -13.29
C LEU A 663 25.22 10.28 -13.08
N GLY A 664 25.78 9.16 -13.52
CA GLY A 664 25.20 7.85 -13.26
C GLY A 664 23.76 7.74 -13.80
N SER A 665 22.85 7.23 -12.97
CA SER A 665 21.42 7.19 -13.27
C SER A 665 20.76 8.57 -13.27
N GLY A 666 21.39 9.58 -12.66
CA GLY A 666 20.81 10.89 -12.36
C GLY A 666 20.15 10.97 -10.98
N ARG A 667 20.17 9.88 -10.19
CA ARG A 667 19.49 9.80 -8.88
C ARG A 667 20.12 10.68 -7.81
N LEU A 668 21.45 10.76 -7.74
CA LEU A 668 22.12 11.72 -6.86
C LEU A 668 21.84 13.19 -7.25
N GLU A 669 21.75 13.50 -8.55
CA GLU A 669 21.40 14.85 -9.03
C GLU A 669 19.94 15.18 -8.70
N LEU A 670 19.02 14.21 -8.88
CA LEU A 670 17.63 14.34 -8.45
C LEU A 670 17.55 14.62 -6.94
N ALA A 671 18.22 13.81 -6.11
CA ALA A 671 18.25 13.98 -4.67
C ALA A 671 18.75 15.38 -4.27
N ARG A 672 19.86 15.84 -4.87
CA ARG A 672 20.40 17.19 -4.66
C ARG A 672 19.42 18.29 -5.07
N SER A 673 18.70 18.13 -6.18
CA SER A 673 17.70 19.11 -6.62
C SER A 673 16.49 19.20 -5.69
N ILE A 674 16.14 18.10 -5.02
CA ILE A 674 15.06 18.07 -4.02
C ILE A 674 15.49 18.82 -2.77
N VAL A 675 16.70 18.57 -2.29
CA VAL A 675 17.18 19.12 -1.01
C VAL A 675 17.89 20.46 -1.14
N ASP A 676 17.93 21.02 -2.36
CA ASP A 676 18.51 22.34 -2.60
C ASP A 676 17.74 23.40 -1.78
N PRO A 677 18.43 24.26 -1.01
CA PRO A 677 17.81 25.32 -0.22
C PRO A 677 16.94 26.29 -1.04
N THR A 678 17.18 26.40 -2.34
CA THR A 678 16.39 27.25 -3.26
C THR A 678 15.16 26.55 -3.81
N ASN A 679 14.99 25.24 -3.55
CA ASN A 679 13.78 24.52 -3.90
C ASN A 679 12.59 25.06 -3.08
N PRO A 680 11.54 25.58 -3.74
CA PRO A 680 10.47 26.29 -3.05
C PRO A 680 9.52 25.38 -2.26
N LEU A 681 9.59 24.05 -2.43
CA LEU A 681 8.61 23.12 -1.87
C LEU A 681 9.12 22.34 -0.68
N THR A 682 10.35 21.85 -0.72
CA THR A 682 10.87 20.87 0.25
C THR A 682 10.73 21.34 1.70
N ALA A 683 11.19 22.56 2.00
CA ALA A 683 11.06 23.13 3.33
C ALA A 683 9.59 23.42 3.72
N ARG A 684 8.79 23.96 2.79
CA ARG A 684 7.36 24.24 3.03
C ARG A 684 6.56 22.98 3.32
N VAL A 685 6.82 21.89 2.60
CA VAL A 685 6.16 20.59 2.81
C VAL A 685 6.54 19.99 4.16
N ALA A 686 7.83 20.04 4.53
CA ALA A 686 8.31 19.57 5.83
C ALA A 686 7.65 20.34 6.98
N VAL A 687 7.69 21.68 6.91
CA VAL A 687 7.07 22.58 7.89
C VAL A 687 5.57 22.33 8.00
N ASN A 688 4.87 22.25 6.85
CA ASN A 688 3.43 22.06 6.85
C ASN A 688 3.01 20.74 7.50
N ARG A 689 3.77 19.65 7.30
CA ARG A 689 3.49 18.37 7.94
C ARG A 689 3.79 18.38 9.43
N ALA A 690 4.94 18.93 9.84
CA ALA A 690 5.25 19.09 11.26
C ALA A 690 4.16 19.90 11.96
N TRP A 691 3.72 21.01 11.34
CA TRP A 691 2.60 21.81 11.81
C TRP A 691 1.30 21.01 11.92
N MET A 692 0.94 20.27 10.87
CA MET A 692 -0.25 19.43 10.84
C MET A 692 -0.28 18.40 11.97
N HIS A 693 0.84 17.80 12.32
CA HIS A 693 0.88 16.81 13.41
C HIS A 693 0.69 17.45 14.80
N HIS A 694 1.05 18.72 14.99
CA HIS A 694 0.79 19.45 16.25
C HIS A 694 -0.63 20.03 16.32
N PHE A 695 -1.19 20.49 15.19
CA PHE A 695 -2.49 21.19 15.17
C PHE A 695 -3.63 20.39 14.51
N GLY A 696 -3.40 19.16 14.08
CA GLY A 696 -4.38 18.32 13.36
C GLY A 696 -4.66 18.74 11.90
N ALA A 697 -4.28 19.96 11.51
CA ALA A 697 -4.39 20.48 10.15
C ALA A 697 -3.15 21.32 9.78
N GLY A 698 -2.68 21.19 8.54
CA GLY A 698 -1.56 21.99 8.03
C GLY A 698 -1.93 23.45 7.80
N LEU A 699 -0.94 24.33 7.70
CA LEU A 699 -1.12 25.69 7.17
C LEU A 699 -1.71 25.62 5.75
N VAL A 700 -1.26 24.65 4.95
CA VAL A 700 -1.85 24.22 3.69
C VAL A 700 -2.63 22.93 3.95
N ASP A 701 -3.91 22.92 3.56
CA ASP A 701 -4.82 21.80 3.85
C ASP A 701 -4.40 20.47 3.21
N SER A 702 -3.64 20.51 2.12
CA SER A 702 -3.21 19.35 1.34
C SER A 702 -1.72 19.02 1.57
N PRO A 703 -1.37 18.16 2.54
CA PRO A 703 0.03 17.85 2.89
C PRO A 703 0.82 17.04 1.85
N GLY A 704 0.17 16.61 0.75
CA GLY A 704 0.77 15.88 -0.36
C GLY A 704 0.51 16.49 -1.74
N ASP A 705 -0.13 17.66 -1.81
CA ASP A 705 -0.45 18.36 -3.07
C ASP A 705 -0.42 19.88 -2.87
N PHE A 706 0.67 20.52 -3.29
CA PHE A 706 0.94 21.95 -3.28
C PHE A 706 0.79 22.55 -4.68
N GLY A 707 0.25 21.77 -5.63
CA GLY A 707 0.03 22.19 -7.00
C GLY A 707 -0.92 23.38 -7.12
N THR A 708 -1.22 23.80 -8.35
CA THR A 708 -2.05 24.97 -8.69
C THR A 708 -3.49 24.88 -8.18
N ARG A 709 -3.90 23.68 -7.73
CA ARG A 709 -5.21 23.43 -7.11
C ARG A 709 -5.20 23.48 -5.59
N ALA A 710 -4.03 23.56 -4.96
CA ALA A 710 -3.92 23.69 -3.52
C ALA A 710 -4.51 25.03 -3.08
N GLY A 711 -5.26 25.02 -1.97
CA GLY A 711 -5.70 26.25 -1.33
C GLY A 711 -4.51 27.11 -0.92
N SER A 712 -4.71 28.42 -0.79
CA SER A 712 -3.69 29.29 -0.18
C SER A 712 -3.46 28.89 1.28
N PRO A 713 -2.22 28.99 1.80
CA PRO A 713 -1.97 28.72 3.21
C PRO A 713 -2.82 29.63 4.10
N SER A 714 -3.26 29.14 5.26
CA SER A 714 -4.01 29.95 6.24
C SER A 714 -3.19 31.13 6.76
N HIS A 715 -1.86 30.94 6.88
CA HIS A 715 -0.88 31.96 7.26
C HIS A 715 0.33 31.88 6.31
N PRO A 716 0.28 32.52 5.13
CA PRO A 716 1.32 32.37 4.10
C PRO A 716 2.69 32.90 4.55
N GLU A 717 2.72 34.06 5.22
CA GLU A 717 3.95 34.64 5.76
C GLU A 717 4.59 33.77 6.85
N LEU A 718 3.76 33.12 7.68
CA LEU A 718 4.24 32.18 8.70
C LEU A 718 4.86 30.92 8.07
N LEU A 719 4.23 30.38 7.03
CA LEU A 719 4.75 29.21 6.32
C LEU A 719 6.14 29.52 5.72
N ASP A 720 6.27 30.66 5.06
CA ASP A 720 7.53 31.09 4.44
C ASP A 720 8.59 31.42 5.48
N TRP A 721 8.24 32.12 6.55
CA TRP A 721 9.15 32.38 7.67
C TRP A 721 9.65 31.08 8.31
N LEU A 722 8.76 30.15 8.65
CA LEU A 722 9.16 28.85 9.21
C LEU A 722 10.02 28.05 8.24
N ALA A 723 9.69 28.04 6.94
CA ALA A 723 10.48 27.34 5.92
C ALA A 723 11.88 27.95 5.79
N ALA A 724 12.00 29.28 5.72
CA ALA A 724 13.29 29.96 5.65
C ALA A 724 14.14 29.71 6.91
N ARG A 725 13.53 29.82 8.10
CA ARG A 725 14.22 29.57 9.37
C ARG A 725 14.61 28.11 9.54
N PHE A 726 13.77 27.16 9.11
CA PHE A 726 14.08 25.74 9.15
C PHE A 726 15.36 25.41 8.36
N VAL A 727 15.50 25.98 7.17
CA VAL A 727 16.74 25.86 6.37
C VAL A 727 17.92 26.54 7.07
N ALA A 728 17.74 27.75 7.59
CA ALA A 728 18.79 28.53 8.26
C ALA A 728 19.29 27.87 9.56
N GLU A 729 18.43 27.12 10.25
CA GLU A 729 18.73 26.39 11.50
C GLU A 729 19.19 24.95 11.21
N GLY A 730 19.71 24.70 10.01
CA GLY A 730 20.35 23.44 9.63
C GLY A 730 19.38 22.29 9.42
N TRP A 731 18.13 22.57 9.00
CA TRP A 731 17.11 21.56 8.73
C TRP A 731 16.78 20.66 9.93
N SER A 732 16.94 21.17 11.16
CA SER A 732 16.67 20.43 12.41
C SER A 732 15.17 20.31 12.67
N LEU A 733 14.65 19.08 12.69
CA LEU A 733 13.25 18.82 13.03
C LEU A 733 12.99 19.08 14.52
N LYS A 734 13.96 18.80 15.41
CA LYS A 734 13.82 19.13 16.82
C LYS A 734 13.76 20.63 17.07
N TRP A 735 14.52 21.43 16.31
CA TRP A 735 14.38 22.89 16.33
C TRP A 735 12.95 23.29 15.95
N LEU A 736 12.44 22.76 14.84
CA LEU A 736 11.10 23.11 14.35
C LEU A 736 10.01 22.73 15.38
N HIS A 737 10.08 21.53 15.96
CA HIS A 737 9.18 21.11 17.02
C HIS A 737 9.28 22.01 18.24
N ARG A 738 10.50 22.33 18.69
CA ARG A 738 10.75 23.23 19.83
C ARG A 738 10.12 24.60 19.61
N GLU A 739 10.28 25.17 18.43
CA GLU A 739 9.73 26.48 18.10
C GLU A 739 8.20 26.47 18.11
N ILE A 740 7.58 25.45 17.50
CA ILE A 740 6.12 25.27 17.49
C ILE A 740 5.58 25.13 18.91
N VAL A 741 6.11 24.21 19.71
CA VAL A 741 5.52 23.88 21.02
C VAL A 741 5.77 24.95 22.08
N ARG A 742 6.80 25.79 21.93
CA ARG A 742 7.05 26.93 22.84
C ARG A 742 6.11 28.12 22.59
N SER A 743 5.47 28.17 21.42
CA SER A 743 4.56 29.26 21.04
C SER A 743 3.36 29.37 22.00
N ALA A 744 2.90 30.59 22.22
CA ALA A 744 1.62 30.83 22.90
C ALA A 744 0.45 30.21 22.13
N THR A 745 0.56 30.16 20.80
CA THR A 745 -0.40 29.54 19.89
C THR A 745 -0.62 28.05 20.23
N TYR A 746 0.45 27.28 20.40
CA TYR A 746 0.37 25.86 20.78
C TYR A 746 -0.11 25.66 22.22
N ARG A 747 0.22 26.58 23.13
CA ARG A 747 -0.09 26.46 24.58
C ARG A 747 -1.53 26.86 24.93
N GLN A 748 -2.35 27.26 23.97
CA GLN A 748 -3.76 27.59 24.18
C GLN A 748 -4.56 26.42 24.76
N ALA A 749 -5.65 26.73 25.47
CA ALA A 749 -6.67 25.76 25.87
C ALA A 749 -7.64 25.45 24.71
N ALA A 750 -8.12 24.21 24.60
CA ALA A 750 -9.12 23.84 23.59
C ALA A 750 -10.53 24.38 23.87
N ALA A 751 -10.81 24.76 25.12
CA ALA A 751 -12.11 25.31 25.52
C ALA A 751 -12.43 26.68 24.88
N GLY A 752 -11.42 27.38 24.35
CA GLY A 752 -11.59 28.72 23.77
C GLY A 752 -11.57 29.85 24.81
N PRO A 753 -11.95 31.08 24.43
CA PRO A 753 -12.05 32.21 25.35
C PRO A 753 -13.12 31.98 26.43
N ALA A 754 -12.82 32.37 27.67
CA ALA A 754 -13.78 32.30 28.79
C ALA A 754 -14.98 33.25 28.62
N ASP A 755 -14.81 34.31 27.83
CA ASP A 755 -15.87 35.23 27.43
C ASP A 755 -16.75 34.58 26.35
N LEU A 756 -18.01 34.33 26.69
CA LEU A 756 -18.99 33.67 25.82
C LEU A 756 -19.22 34.45 24.51
N GLU A 757 -19.28 35.78 24.54
CA GLU A 757 -19.51 36.57 23.33
C GLU A 757 -18.32 36.46 22.36
N ARG A 758 -17.10 36.47 22.89
CA ARG A 758 -15.88 36.25 22.09
C ARG A 758 -15.85 34.84 21.52
N SER A 759 -16.19 33.82 22.32
CA SER A 759 -16.22 32.43 21.88
C SER A 759 -17.27 32.19 20.78
N GLU A 760 -18.47 32.75 20.92
CA GLU A 760 -19.53 32.68 19.89
C GLU A 760 -19.17 33.45 18.62
N ARG A 761 -18.44 34.57 18.74
CA ARG A 761 -17.93 35.31 17.59
C ARG A 761 -16.87 34.49 16.86
N ALA A 762 -15.87 33.97 17.57
CA ALA A 762 -14.79 33.17 16.99
C ALA A 762 -15.33 31.92 16.29
N SER A 763 -16.24 31.17 16.94
CA SER A 763 -16.86 29.98 16.37
C SER A 763 -17.68 30.24 15.11
N ARG A 764 -18.14 31.48 14.89
CA ARG A 764 -18.92 31.88 13.71
C ARG A 764 -18.03 32.38 12.58
N LEU A 765 -16.96 33.10 12.90
CA LEU A 765 -16.01 33.63 11.92
C LEU A 765 -15.07 32.54 11.40
N ASP A 766 -14.65 31.64 12.29
CA ASP A 766 -13.69 30.57 11.99
C ASP A 766 -14.13 29.26 12.68
N PRO A 767 -15.19 28.60 12.17
CA PRO A 767 -15.71 27.36 12.73
C PRO A 767 -14.73 26.19 12.63
N GLU A 768 -13.85 26.21 11.63
CA GLU A 768 -12.83 25.18 11.39
C GLU A 768 -11.53 25.45 12.16
N ASN A 769 -11.46 26.55 12.92
CA ASN A 769 -10.29 26.96 13.69
C ASN A 769 -9.00 27.11 12.85
N ARG A 770 -9.13 27.55 11.59
CA ARG A 770 -8.01 27.77 10.65
C ARG A 770 -7.14 28.95 11.03
N LEU A 771 -7.68 29.93 11.75
CA LEU A 771 -6.98 31.09 12.30
C LEU A 771 -6.36 30.81 13.68
N LEU A 772 -6.60 29.62 14.24
CA LEU A 772 -5.96 29.14 15.48
C LEU A 772 -6.27 29.99 16.72
N TRP A 773 -7.52 30.44 16.85
CA TRP A 773 -8.00 31.18 18.02
C TRP A 773 -8.12 30.30 19.29
N ARG A 774 -7.93 29.00 19.16
CA ARG A 774 -7.81 28.01 20.26
C ARG A 774 -6.98 26.80 19.82
N MET A 775 -6.60 25.95 20.78
CA MET A 775 -5.99 24.65 20.44
C MET A 775 -7.06 23.68 19.90
N PRO A 776 -6.80 22.94 18.81
CA PRO A 776 -7.64 21.83 18.37
C PRO A 776 -7.66 20.68 19.40
N VAL A 777 -8.80 20.00 19.51
CA VAL A 777 -8.93 18.82 20.39
C VAL A 777 -8.14 17.66 19.77
N HIS A 778 -7.16 17.13 20.51
CA HIS A 778 -6.35 15.99 20.08
C HIS A 778 -6.99 14.67 20.56
N ARG A 779 -7.55 13.91 19.61
CA ARG A 779 -7.95 12.51 19.78
C ARG A 779 -6.74 11.61 19.55
N LEU A 780 -6.42 10.74 20.50
CA LEU A 780 -5.27 9.82 20.37
C LEU A 780 -5.43 8.93 19.12
N SER A 781 -4.35 8.84 18.34
CA SER A 781 -4.20 7.85 17.28
C SER A 781 -4.20 6.43 17.86
N PHE A 782 -4.37 5.41 17.01
CA PHE A 782 -4.38 4.03 17.49
C PHE A 782 -3.09 3.65 18.22
N GLU A 783 -1.95 4.09 17.69
CA GLU A 783 -0.63 3.84 18.26
C GLU A 783 -0.50 4.46 19.65
N GLU A 784 -0.85 5.73 19.81
CA GLU A 784 -0.84 6.43 21.10
C GLU A 784 -1.81 5.80 22.09
N LEU A 785 -3.02 5.48 21.65
CA LEU A 785 -4.05 4.85 22.46
C LEU A 785 -3.59 3.49 22.97
N ARG A 786 -3.09 2.61 22.10
CA ARG A 786 -2.63 1.27 22.48
C ARG A 786 -1.41 1.35 23.38
N ASP A 787 -0.45 2.21 23.07
CA ASP A 787 0.74 2.40 23.89
C ASP A 787 0.38 3.01 25.26
N ALA A 788 -0.60 3.91 25.34
CA ALA A 788 -1.14 4.44 26.58
C ALA A 788 -1.87 3.35 27.41
N LEU A 789 -2.63 2.46 26.78
CA LEU A 789 -3.27 1.31 27.46
C LEU A 789 -2.21 0.38 28.08
N LEU A 790 -1.13 0.11 27.34
CA LEU A 790 0.00 -0.67 27.83
C LEU A 790 0.75 0.05 28.96
N ALA A 791 0.95 1.36 28.85
CA ALA A 791 1.61 2.17 29.88
C ALA A 791 0.78 2.22 31.18
N ALA A 792 -0.51 2.51 31.07
CA ALA A 792 -1.43 2.55 32.21
C ALA A 792 -1.52 1.18 32.91
N SER A 793 -1.58 0.09 32.14
CA SER A 793 -1.60 -1.28 32.70
C SER A 793 -0.24 -1.80 33.19
N GLY A 794 0.85 -1.05 33.02
CA GLY A 794 2.20 -1.44 33.46
C GLY A 794 2.85 -2.53 32.60
N ARG A 795 2.34 -2.72 31.38
CA ARG A 795 2.76 -3.77 30.45
C ARG A 795 3.67 -3.30 29.32
N LEU A 796 3.82 -1.99 29.14
CA LEU A 796 4.57 -1.42 28.03
C LEU A 796 6.07 -1.78 28.11
N ASP A 797 6.54 -2.48 27.09
CA ASP A 797 7.95 -2.72 26.83
C ASP A 797 8.52 -1.58 25.98
N ARG A 798 9.47 -0.84 26.58
CA ARG A 798 10.10 0.35 26.01
C ARG A 798 11.39 0.06 25.24
N ARG A 799 11.71 -1.21 24.93
CA ARG A 799 12.85 -1.55 24.08
C ARG A 799 12.69 -0.98 22.67
N ILE A 800 13.74 -0.34 22.19
CA ILE A 800 13.82 0.29 20.86
C ILE A 800 14.48 -0.70 19.87
N GLY A 801 13.98 -0.72 18.63
CA GLY A 801 14.54 -1.50 17.52
C GLY A 801 14.27 -3.01 17.56
N GLY A 802 14.79 -3.76 16.60
CA GLY A 802 14.67 -5.22 16.56
C GLY A 802 13.38 -5.73 15.89
N PRO A 803 13.10 -7.04 15.87
CA PRO A 803 12.08 -7.62 15.01
C PRO A 803 10.65 -7.12 15.32
N SER A 804 9.85 -7.01 14.26
CA SER A 804 8.41 -6.78 14.33
C SER A 804 7.70 -8.06 14.81
N GLY A 805 6.59 -7.91 15.52
CA GLY A 805 5.78 -9.05 16.00
C GLY A 805 4.28 -8.75 16.00
N PRO A 806 3.42 -9.75 16.23
CA PRO A 806 1.98 -9.54 16.25
C PRO A 806 1.56 -8.54 17.36
N LEU A 807 0.62 -7.65 17.04
CA LEU A 807 0.11 -6.65 18.00
C LEU A 807 -0.86 -7.23 19.05
N PHE A 808 -1.42 -8.41 18.77
CA PHE A 808 -2.41 -9.10 19.61
C PHE A 808 -2.10 -10.61 19.64
N GLY A 809 -2.26 -11.26 20.80
CA GLY A 809 -2.07 -12.70 20.95
C GLY A 809 -1.66 -13.14 22.37
N PRO A 810 -1.58 -14.46 22.65
CA PRO A 810 -1.38 -15.00 24.00
C PRO A 810 0.02 -14.76 24.60
N SER A 811 1.08 -14.68 23.80
CA SER A 811 2.47 -14.64 24.32
C SER A 811 3.22 -13.33 24.14
N GLU A 812 2.98 -12.50 23.13
CA GLU A 812 3.83 -11.32 22.89
C GLU A 812 3.04 -10.18 22.24
N ALA A 813 2.89 -9.06 22.96
CA ALA A 813 2.26 -7.82 22.47
C ALA A 813 2.56 -6.60 23.37
N ALA A 814 3.63 -6.65 24.18
CA ALA A 814 3.96 -5.60 25.15
C ALA A 814 4.70 -4.41 24.54
N ARG A 815 5.31 -4.60 23.36
CA ARG A 815 6.08 -3.54 22.69
C ARG A 815 5.19 -2.41 22.19
N ARG A 816 5.81 -1.25 22.01
CA ARG A 816 5.21 -0.11 21.29
C ARG A 816 4.63 -0.55 19.96
N THR A 817 3.52 0.07 19.60
CA THR A 817 2.72 -0.28 18.40
C THR A 817 3.52 -0.14 17.10
N LEU A 818 4.56 0.72 17.09
CA LEU A 818 5.51 0.85 15.98
C LEU A 818 6.20 -0.47 15.59
N TYR A 819 6.40 -1.39 16.53
CA TYR A 819 7.02 -2.71 16.31
C TYR A 819 6.00 -3.81 16.02
N GLY A 820 4.75 -3.44 15.75
CA GLY A 820 3.76 -4.36 15.21
C GLY A 820 4.07 -4.74 13.78
N THR A 821 3.91 -6.02 13.44
CA THR A 821 3.99 -6.47 12.05
C THR A 821 2.90 -5.81 11.21
N VAL A 822 3.32 -5.10 10.16
CA VAL A 822 2.45 -4.54 9.13
C VAL A 822 2.47 -5.48 7.94
N ASP A 823 1.42 -6.28 7.80
CA ASP A 823 1.21 -7.11 6.61
C ASP A 823 0.41 -6.32 5.56
N ARG A 824 1.03 -6.11 4.39
CA ARG A 824 0.44 -5.39 3.25
C ARG A 824 -0.84 -6.05 2.71
N GLN A 825 -0.95 -7.37 2.75
CA GLN A 825 -2.13 -8.10 2.26
C GLN A 825 -3.16 -8.30 3.37
N GLU A 826 -2.69 -8.65 4.56
CA GLU A 826 -3.52 -9.09 5.67
C GLU A 826 -3.48 -8.12 6.86
N LEU A 827 -3.62 -6.81 6.58
CA LEU A 827 -3.66 -5.81 7.64
C LEU A 827 -4.78 -6.12 8.65
N PRO A 828 -4.49 -6.31 9.95
CA PRO A 828 -5.49 -6.67 10.96
C PRO A 828 -6.71 -5.74 10.95
N THR A 829 -7.92 -6.30 11.07
CA THR A 829 -9.17 -5.52 11.04
C THR A 829 -9.19 -4.41 12.08
N VAL A 830 -8.59 -4.62 13.27
CA VAL A 830 -8.48 -3.59 14.30
C VAL A 830 -7.73 -2.35 13.79
N LEU A 831 -6.61 -2.53 13.08
CA LEU A 831 -5.87 -1.39 12.52
C LEU A 831 -6.72 -0.60 11.51
N ARG A 832 -7.50 -1.29 10.67
CA ARG A 832 -8.42 -0.65 9.71
C ARG A 832 -9.53 0.13 10.40
N VAL A 833 -10.08 -0.42 11.50
CA VAL A 833 -11.14 0.22 12.28
C VAL A 833 -10.66 1.50 12.97
N PHE A 834 -9.38 1.60 13.29
CA PHE A 834 -8.76 2.79 13.88
C PHE A 834 -7.90 3.58 12.88
N ASP A 835 -8.36 3.62 11.62
CA ASP A 835 -7.83 4.50 10.56
C ASP A 835 -6.31 4.41 10.31
N PHE A 836 -5.71 3.24 10.55
CA PHE A 836 -4.30 3.01 10.25
C PHE A 836 -4.01 3.22 8.75
N ALA A 837 -2.80 3.72 8.44
CA ALA A 837 -2.38 3.96 7.07
C ALA A 837 -2.37 2.67 6.24
N ASN A 838 -3.05 2.67 5.09
CA ASN A 838 -2.95 1.59 4.12
C ASN A 838 -1.52 1.54 3.54
N PRO A 839 -0.75 0.47 3.76
CA PRO A 839 0.63 0.37 3.28
C PRO A 839 0.76 0.28 1.75
N ASP A 840 -0.33 0.10 1.00
CA ASP A 840 -0.33 0.16 -0.46
C ASP A 840 -0.24 1.57 -1.04
N LEU A 841 -0.52 2.61 -0.24
CA LEU A 841 -0.59 3.98 -0.71
C LEU A 841 0.27 4.88 0.16
N LEU A 842 0.90 5.89 -0.45
CA LEU A 842 1.50 6.99 0.29
C LEU A 842 0.37 7.80 0.93
N ILE A 843 0.38 7.90 2.25
CA ILE A 843 -0.65 8.60 3.04
C ILE A 843 0.04 9.72 3.84
N PRO A 844 -0.01 10.98 3.38
CA PRO A 844 0.54 12.10 4.12
C PRO A 844 -0.39 12.55 5.27
N GLN A 845 -1.68 12.19 5.21
CA GLN A 845 -2.68 12.45 6.25
C GLN A 845 -3.68 11.30 6.27
N ARG A 846 -3.92 10.73 7.46
CA ARG A 846 -4.90 9.67 7.66
C ARG A 846 -6.31 10.26 7.72
N SER A 847 -7.29 9.49 7.23
CA SER A 847 -8.70 9.77 7.52
C SER A 847 -8.96 9.63 9.02
N ALA A 848 -9.94 10.33 9.55
CA ALA A 848 -10.38 10.16 10.93
C ALA A 848 -11.86 9.77 10.93
N THR A 849 -12.18 8.59 11.47
CA THR A 849 -13.54 8.07 11.54
C THR A 849 -13.97 7.77 12.97
N SER A 850 -15.27 7.91 13.21
CA SER A 850 -15.92 7.57 14.49
C SER A 850 -16.98 6.53 14.21
N VAL A 851 -16.63 5.26 14.40
CA VAL A 851 -17.49 4.11 14.05
C VAL A 851 -17.81 3.25 15.29
N PRO A 852 -19.01 2.65 15.38
CA PRO A 852 -19.40 1.83 16.54
C PRO A 852 -18.43 0.69 16.87
N GLN A 853 -17.74 0.16 15.86
CA GLN A 853 -16.75 -0.92 16.00
C GLN A 853 -15.58 -0.52 16.91
N GLN A 854 -15.19 0.77 16.93
CA GLN A 854 -14.16 1.27 17.85
C GLN A 854 -14.64 1.18 19.31
N ALA A 855 -15.89 1.54 19.60
CA ALA A 855 -16.46 1.37 20.94
C ALA A 855 -16.60 -0.10 21.34
N LEU A 856 -17.01 -0.97 20.40
CA LEU A 856 -17.11 -2.41 20.63
C LEU A 856 -15.75 -3.05 20.91
N PHE A 857 -14.66 -2.53 20.34
CA PHE A 857 -13.30 -2.95 20.68
C PHE A 857 -13.01 -2.72 22.17
N PHE A 858 -13.31 -1.52 22.70
CA PHE A 858 -13.08 -1.21 24.12
C PHE A 858 -13.88 -2.11 25.08
N LEU A 859 -15.11 -2.46 24.69
CA LEU A 859 -16.00 -3.27 25.50
C LEU A 859 -15.62 -4.76 25.50
N ASN A 860 -15.27 -5.32 24.33
CA ASN A 860 -15.26 -6.77 24.14
C ASN A 860 -13.88 -7.36 23.85
N HIS A 861 -12.94 -6.57 23.34
CA HIS A 861 -11.69 -7.14 22.83
C HIS A 861 -10.84 -7.75 23.97
N PRO A 862 -10.28 -8.97 23.81
CA PRO A 862 -9.46 -9.63 24.84
C PRO A 862 -8.32 -8.75 25.39
N PHE A 863 -7.66 -7.99 24.51
CA PHE A 863 -6.61 -7.02 24.88
C PHE A 863 -7.05 -6.06 25.99
N MET A 864 -8.26 -5.51 25.90
CA MET A 864 -8.79 -4.54 26.86
C MET A 864 -9.00 -5.18 28.22
N ARG A 865 -9.53 -6.41 28.24
CA ARG A 865 -9.70 -7.19 29.47
C ARG A 865 -8.37 -7.50 30.13
N THR A 866 -7.35 -7.87 29.34
CA THR A 866 -6.00 -8.09 29.87
C THR A 866 -5.39 -6.80 30.44
N CYS A 867 -5.60 -5.65 29.79
CA CYS A 867 -5.12 -4.36 30.31
C CYS A 867 -5.84 -3.97 31.61
N ALA A 868 -7.16 -4.16 31.69
CA ALA A 868 -7.94 -3.87 32.88
C ALA A 868 -7.51 -4.72 34.08
N ARG A 869 -7.29 -6.03 33.88
CA ARG A 869 -6.76 -6.94 34.90
C ARG A 869 -5.38 -6.52 35.38
N ALA A 870 -4.46 -6.37 34.44
CA ALA A 870 -3.09 -5.98 34.76
C ALA A 870 -3.03 -4.64 35.51
N LEU A 871 -3.88 -3.67 35.15
CA LEU A 871 -4.00 -2.39 35.87
C LEU A 871 -4.43 -2.59 37.34
N VAL A 872 -5.40 -3.47 37.62
CA VAL A 872 -5.85 -3.76 39.00
C VAL A 872 -4.80 -4.54 39.79
N ASP A 873 -4.03 -5.40 39.12
CA ASP A 873 -2.98 -6.23 39.68
C ASP A 873 -1.66 -5.48 39.91
N ARG A 874 -1.53 -4.24 39.40
CA ARG A 874 -0.38 -3.38 39.71
C ARG A 874 -0.20 -3.29 41.22
N ASP A 875 1.03 -3.44 41.67
CA ASP A 875 1.39 -3.54 43.09
C ASP A 875 0.83 -2.37 43.91
N GLU A 876 0.91 -1.16 43.37
CA GLU A 876 0.33 0.03 43.97
C GLU A 876 -1.20 -0.06 44.04
N VAL A 877 -1.92 -0.55 43.05
CA VAL A 877 -3.39 -0.65 43.09
C VAL A 877 -3.85 -1.81 43.99
N ALA A 878 -3.21 -2.97 43.90
CA ALA A 878 -3.54 -4.17 44.66
C ALA A 878 -3.29 -4.00 46.18
N LYS A 879 -2.24 -3.24 46.56
CA LYS A 879 -1.88 -2.97 47.96
C LYS A 879 -2.51 -1.69 48.52
N ALA A 880 -3.59 -1.19 47.91
CA ALA A 880 -4.34 -0.05 48.44
C ALA A 880 -4.96 -0.38 49.81
N ALA A 881 -4.92 0.58 50.74
CA ALA A 881 -5.36 0.35 52.13
C ALA A 881 -6.88 0.25 52.28
N ASN A 882 -7.64 0.85 51.36
CA ASN A 882 -9.10 0.86 51.33
C ASN A 882 -9.60 1.17 49.90
N ASP A 883 -10.91 1.04 49.68
CA ASP A 883 -11.55 1.26 48.38
C ASP A 883 -11.28 2.67 47.82
N GLU A 884 -11.30 3.70 48.67
CA GLU A 884 -11.09 5.08 48.27
C GLU A 884 -9.66 5.31 47.75
N GLU A 885 -8.67 4.81 48.48
CA GLU A 885 -7.28 4.81 48.07
C GLU A 885 -7.07 4.01 46.77
N ARG A 886 -7.78 2.90 46.60
CA ARG A 886 -7.72 2.09 45.38
C ARG A 886 -8.22 2.88 44.17
N VAL A 887 -9.33 3.61 44.32
CA VAL A 887 -9.86 4.50 43.28
C VAL A 887 -8.84 5.60 42.95
N ARG A 888 -8.23 6.24 43.96
CA ARG A 888 -7.19 7.26 43.72
C ARG A 888 -6.02 6.71 42.90
N ARG A 889 -5.51 5.53 43.26
CA ARG A 889 -4.39 4.89 42.54
C ARG A 889 -4.75 4.53 41.10
N LEU A 890 -5.98 4.07 40.85
CA LEU A 890 -6.49 3.85 39.48
C LEU A 890 -6.55 5.15 38.68
N TYR A 891 -7.09 6.23 39.25
CA TYR A 891 -7.16 7.54 38.59
C TYR A 891 -5.78 8.13 38.29
N ARG A 892 -4.83 8.01 39.23
CA ARG A 892 -3.44 8.42 39.00
C ARG A 892 -2.79 7.60 37.89
N ALA A 893 -2.99 6.29 37.85
CA ALA A 893 -2.42 5.43 36.81
C ALA A 893 -2.99 5.75 35.41
N VAL A 894 -4.29 6.03 35.32
CA VAL A 894 -4.99 6.21 34.04
C VAL A 894 -4.96 7.67 33.53
N TYR A 895 -5.26 8.64 34.39
CA TYR A 895 -5.40 10.06 34.03
C TYR A 895 -4.29 10.96 34.60
N GLN A 896 -3.35 10.40 35.35
CA GLN A 896 -2.26 11.15 35.99
C GLN A 896 -2.78 12.32 36.84
N ARG A 897 -3.93 12.16 37.51
CA ARG A 897 -4.50 13.14 38.46
C ARG A 897 -5.32 12.49 39.57
N GLU A 898 -5.64 13.27 40.59
CA GLU A 898 -6.58 12.87 41.63
C GLU A 898 -8.05 12.87 41.13
N PRO A 899 -8.87 11.91 41.58
CA PRO A 899 -10.31 11.94 41.38
C PRO A 899 -10.97 13.01 42.27
N THR A 900 -12.06 13.60 41.77
CA THR A 900 -12.92 14.44 42.62
C THR A 900 -13.71 13.59 43.63
N PRO A 901 -14.22 14.18 44.74
CA PRO A 901 -15.06 13.45 45.69
C PRO A 901 -16.29 12.78 45.06
N ALA A 902 -16.89 13.41 44.04
CA ALA A 902 -18.01 12.84 43.30
C ALA A 902 -17.58 11.61 42.47
N GLN A 903 -16.44 11.69 41.78
CA GLN A 903 -15.87 10.58 41.02
C GLN A 903 -15.52 9.38 41.90
N ILE A 904 -14.98 9.62 43.11
CA ILE A 904 -14.76 8.58 44.12
C ILE A 904 -16.08 7.89 44.48
N GLY A 905 -17.12 8.68 44.80
CA GLY A 905 -18.44 8.16 45.15
C GLY A 905 -19.05 7.29 44.04
N SER A 906 -19.00 7.76 42.80
CA SER A 906 -19.49 7.02 41.62
C SER A 906 -18.71 5.73 41.35
N ALA A 907 -17.38 5.77 41.48
CA ALA A 907 -16.53 4.59 41.27
C ALA A 907 -16.82 3.49 42.30
N ILE A 908 -16.95 3.85 43.58
CA ILE A 908 -17.29 2.89 44.65
C ILE A 908 -18.71 2.35 44.46
N ALA A 909 -19.66 3.18 44.02
CA ALA A 909 -21.02 2.74 43.73
C ALA A 909 -21.06 1.70 42.60
N LEU A 910 -20.29 1.92 41.52
CA LEU A 910 -20.16 0.98 40.42
C LEU A 910 -19.60 -0.37 40.89
N VAL A 911 -18.48 -0.36 41.61
CA VAL A 911 -17.84 -1.58 42.13
C VAL A 911 -18.81 -2.39 43.01
N ARG A 912 -19.59 -1.71 43.86
CA ARG A 912 -20.60 -2.37 44.70
C ARG A 912 -21.76 -2.95 43.88
N ALA A 913 -22.21 -2.25 42.84
CA ALA A 913 -23.27 -2.72 41.96
C ALA A 913 -22.83 -3.97 41.19
N SER A 914 -21.65 -3.95 40.58
CA SER A 914 -21.08 -5.10 39.86
C SER A 914 -20.87 -6.31 40.77
N ALA A 915 -20.46 -6.10 42.03
CA ALA A 915 -20.32 -7.18 43.01
C ALA A 915 -21.65 -7.82 43.43
N ALA A 916 -22.78 -7.15 43.19
CA ALA A 916 -24.12 -7.63 43.50
C ALA A 916 -24.82 -8.32 42.32
N GLU A 917 -24.25 -8.28 41.12
CA GLU A 917 -24.78 -8.98 39.95
C GLU A 917 -24.55 -10.50 40.09
N PRO A 918 -25.58 -11.34 39.88
CA PRO A 918 -25.40 -12.79 39.90
C PRO A 918 -24.53 -13.24 38.71
N GLU A 919 -23.57 -14.14 38.96
CA GLU A 919 -22.85 -14.80 37.88
C GLU A 919 -23.82 -15.55 36.98
N VAL A 920 -23.85 -15.18 35.69
CA VAL A 920 -24.57 -15.94 34.67
C VAL A 920 -23.74 -17.17 34.34
N GLY A 921 -23.97 -18.25 35.09
CA GLY A 921 -23.41 -19.56 34.77
C GLY A 921 -23.99 -20.10 33.45
N PRO A 922 -23.33 -21.08 32.81
CA PRO A 922 -23.92 -21.78 31.68
C PRO A 922 -25.28 -22.39 32.07
N PRO A 923 -26.18 -22.67 31.10
CA PRO A 923 -27.43 -23.37 31.37
C PRO A 923 -27.18 -24.63 32.21
N PRO A 924 -28.06 -24.99 33.16
CA PRO A 924 -27.88 -26.20 33.97
C PRO A 924 -27.65 -27.48 33.15
N THR A 925 -28.13 -27.49 31.91
CA THR A 925 -28.05 -28.57 30.92
C THR A 925 -26.71 -28.66 30.18
N ALA A 926 -25.87 -27.61 30.21
CA ALA A 926 -24.57 -27.60 29.55
C ALA A 926 -23.61 -28.66 30.11
N GLY A 927 -23.71 -28.98 31.41
CA GLY A 927 -22.89 -30.00 32.07
C GLY A 927 -23.16 -31.44 31.58
N ASP A 928 -24.26 -31.66 30.86
CA ASP A 928 -24.62 -32.97 30.29
C ASP A 928 -23.95 -33.22 28.92
N TRP A 929 -23.28 -32.21 28.36
CA TRP A 929 -22.57 -32.29 27.08
C TRP A 929 -21.05 -32.42 27.25
N SER A 930 -20.40 -33.04 26.27
CA SER A 930 -18.94 -33.09 26.14
C SER A 930 -18.53 -33.03 24.68
N TYR A 931 -17.43 -32.35 24.39
CA TYR A 931 -16.94 -32.10 23.02
C TYR A 931 -15.56 -32.72 22.84
N GLY A 932 -15.43 -33.57 21.84
CA GLY A 932 -14.24 -34.40 21.71
C GLY A 932 -14.03 -34.94 20.32
N TYR A 933 -13.10 -35.87 20.23
CA TYR A 933 -12.79 -36.62 19.03
C TYR A 933 -12.60 -38.11 19.35
N GLY A 934 -12.70 -38.95 18.33
CA GLY A 934 -12.48 -40.40 18.42
C GLY A 934 -12.80 -41.11 17.12
N ARG A 935 -13.02 -42.43 17.20
CA ARG A 935 -13.25 -43.35 16.09
C ARG A 935 -14.62 -43.97 16.23
N PHE A 936 -15.41 -43.89 15.16
CA PHE A 936 -16.63 -44.69 15.04
C PHE A 936 -16.27 -46.09 14.52
N GLU A 937 -16.55 -47.11 15.32
CA GLU A 937 -16.24 -48.51 15.01
C GLU A 937 -17.47 -49.21 14.41
N GLU A 938 -17.49 -49.34 13.08
CA GLU A 938 -18.64 -49.88 12.31
C GLU A 938 -19.08 -51.28 12.78
N SER A 939 -18.13 -52.14 13.17
CA SER A 939 -18.41 -53.51 13.63
C SER A 939 -19.26 -53.56 14.90
N SER A 940 -19.12 -52.54 15.76
CA SER A 940 -19.85 -52.44 17.02
C SER A 940 -20.95 -51.37 17.00
N GLY A 941 -20.91 -50.46 16.01
CA GLY A 941 -21.75 -49.28 15.92
C GLY A 941 -21.52 -48.29 17.07
N ARG A 942 -20.29 -48.18 17.58
CA ARG A 942 -19.97 -47.39 18.79
C ARG A 942 -18.65 -46.62 18.65
N VAL A 943 -18.47 -45.62 19.51
CA VAL A 943 -17.21 -44.89 19.68
C VAL A 943 -16.29 -45.64 20.65
N THR A 944 -15.02 -45.88 20.29
CA THR A 944 -14.09 -46.74 21.06
C THR A 944 -12.96 -46.00 21.79
N ASN A 945 -12.75 -44.70 21.55
CA ASN A 945 -11.60 -43.93 22.06
C ASN A 945 -11.90 -42.43 22.24
N PHE A 946 -13.11 -42.05 22.67
CA PHE A 946 -13.48 -40.65 22.88
C PHE A 946 -12.48 -39.92 23.80
N ARG A 947 -11.95 -38.80 23.32
CA ARG A 947 -11.08 -37.89 24.07
C ARG A 947 -11.62 -36.46 23.95
N PRO A 948 -11.68 -35.70 25.05
CA PRO A 948 -12.03 -34.28 24.98
C PRO A 948 -11.07 -33.52 24.06
N LEU A 949 -11.60 -32.54 23.32
CA LEU A 949 -10.77 -31.59 22.59
C LEU A 949 -10.11 -30.66 23.62
N PRO A 950 -8.77 -30.47 23.57
CA PRO A 950 -8.04 -29.86 24.68
C PRO A 950 -8.07 -28.32 24.69
N PHE A 951 -8.55 -27.66 23.63
CA PHE A 951 -8.49 -26.20 23.52
C PHE A 951 -9.81 -25.59 23.04
N PHE A 952 -10.28 -24.55 23.74
CA PHE A 952 -11.43 -23.73 23.33
C PHE A 952 -10.96 -22.39 22.77
N SER A 953 -11.28 -22.11 21.50
CA SER A 953 -10.86 -20.90 20.78
C SER A 953 -11.65 -19.63 21.14
N GLY A 954 -12.71 -19.75 21.95
CA GLY A 954 -13.72 -18.71 22.15
C GLY A 954 -14.98 -18.95 21.33
N GLU A 955 -14.85 -19.61 20.16
CA GLU A 955 -15.97 -19.93 19.26
C GLU A 955 -16.20 -21.44 19.09
N GLY A 956 -15.19 -22.25 19.41
CA GLY A 956 -15.25 -23.70 19.24
C GLY A 956 -14.10 -24.46 19.90
N TRP A 957 -14.36 -25.73 20.17
CA TRP A 957 -13.39 -26.71 20.67
C TRP A 957 -12.55 -27.25 19.51
N GLN A 958 -11.23 -27.33 19.68
CA GLN A 958 -10.25 -27.77 18.67
C GLN A 958 -8.98 -28.32 19.33
N GLY A 959 -8.01 -28.75 18.52
CA GLY A 959 -6.80 -29.42 19.00
C GLY A 959 -5.78 -28.54 19.72
N GLY A 960 -5.70 -27.26 19.39
CA GLY A 960 -4.72 -26.33 19.95
C GLY A 960 -5.00 -24.88 19.53
N PRO A 961 -4.15 -23.91 19.91
CA PRO A 961 -4.33 -22.50 19.58
C PRO A 961 -4.20 -22.18 18.09
N SER A 962 -3.61 -23.09 17.30
CA SER A 962 -3.55 -23.00 15.83
C SER A 962 -4.64 -23.88 15.22
N TRP A 963 -5.22 -23.47 14.10
CA TRP A 963 -6.15 -24.29 13.32
C TRP A 963 -5.78 -24.18 11.84
N PRO A 964 -5.37 -25.27 11.17
CA PRO A 964 -5.28 -26.64 11.68
C PRO A 964 -4.21 -26.82 12.78
N ASP A 965 -4.49 -27.68 13.74
CA ASP A 965 -3.56 -28.04 14.81
C ASP A 965 -2.50 -29.05 14.31
N PRO A 966 -1.22 -28.96 14.70
CA PRO A 966 -0.19 -29.91 14.25
C PRO A 966 -0.45 -31.38 14.61
N GLY A 967 -1.24 -31.66 15.65
CA GLY A 967 -1.56 -33.01 16.10
C GLY A 967 -2.93 -33.50 15.65
N LEU A 968 -3.98 -32.70 15.85
CA LEU A 968 -5.39 -33.05 15.59
C LEU A 968 -5.95 -32.43 14.30
N GLY A 969 -5.15 -31.61 13.62
CA GLY A 969 -5.48 -31.07 12.31
C GLY A 969 -6.71 -30.18 12.31
N TRP A 970 -7.63 -30.48 11.39
CA TRP A 970 -8.84 -29.70 11.17
C TRP A 970 -9.96 -29.98 12.17
N ALA A 971 -9.82 -30.96 13.08
CA ALA A 971 -10.85 -31.34 14.05
C ALA A 971 -11.33 -30.14 14.87
N ARG A 972 -12.58 -29.72 14.63
CA ARG A 972 -13.20 -28.58 15.31
C ARG A 972 -14.69 -28.77 15.49
N LEU A 973 -15.22 -28.37 16.64
CA LEU A 973 -16.65 -28.26 16.94
C LEU A 973 -16.98 -26.83 17.38
N THR A 974 -18.01 -26.23 16.79
CA THR A 974 -18.55 -24.90 17.17
C THR A 974 -19.94 -25.04 17.80
N ALA A 975 -20.66 -23.97 18.13
CA ALA A 975 -22.06 -24.11 18.57
C ALA A 975 -22.98 -24.71 17.48
N GLU A 976 -22.67 -24.47 16.20
CA GLU A 976 -23.55 -24.83 15.08
C GLU A 976 -23.07 -26.02 14.25
N GLY A 977 -21.80 -26.41 14.36
CA GLY A 977 -21.23 -27.37 13.42
C GLY A 977 -19.77 -27.68 13.71
N GLY A 978 -18.95 -27.72 12.67
CA GLY A 978 -17.54 -28.02 12.80
C GLY A 978 -16.88 -28.40 11.48
N HIS A 979 -15.69 -28.98 11.59
CA HIS A 979 -14.98 -29.64 10.50
C HIS A 979 -14.59 -31.05 10.97
N PRO A 980 -14.75 -32.10 10.14
CA PRO A 980 -14.28 -33.43 10.48
C PRO A 980 -12.76 -33.39 10.72
N GLY A 981 -12.26 -34.24 11.62
CA GLY A 981 -10.81 -34.38 11.81
C GLY A 981 -10.14 -34.97 10.57
N ASN A 982 -8.80 -34.97 10.56
CA ASN A 982 -8.01 -35.34 9.38
C ASN A 982 -8.17 -36.78 8.91
N ASP A 983 -8.71 -37.65 9.76
CA ASP A 983 -8.92 -39.06 9.48
C ASP A 983 -10.09 -39.59 10.33
N ARG A 984 -10.42 -40.87 10.12
CA ARG A 984 -11.53 -41.55 10.82
C ARG A 984 -11.22 -41.91 12.28
N ASP A 985 -9.96 -41.83 12.71
CA ASP A 985 -9.57 -42.01 14.12
C ASP A 985 -9.74 -40.70 14.92
N HIS A 986 -9.86 -39.57 14.21
CA HIS A 986 -10.05 -38.22 14.75
C HIS A 986 -11.42 -37.61 14.38
N ALA A 987 -12.44 -38.43 14.16
CA ALA A 987 -13.82 -37.98 13.98
C ALA A 987 -14.24 -37.05 15.12
N VAL A 988 -14.93 -35.95 14.82
CA VAL A 988 -15.41 -35.03 15.85
C VAL A 988 -16.71 -35.52 16.44
N ILE A 989 -16.86 -35.37 17.76
CA ILE A 989 -17.93 -36.00 18.53
C ILE A 989 -18.54 -34.98 19.50
N ARG A 990 -19.84 -34.72 19.36
CA ARG A 990 -20.64 -34.17 20.45
C ARG A 990 -21.24 -35.32 21.23
N ARG A 991 -20.96 -35.39 22.52
CA ARG A 991 -21.44 -36.43 23.43
C ARG A 991 -22.46 -35.83 24.39
N TRP A 992 -23.62 -36.45 24.48
CA TRP A 992 -24.60 -36.18 25.53
C TRP A 992 -24.67 -37.37 26.48
N VAL A 993 -24.70 -37.09 27.79
CA VAL A 993 -24.85 -38.10 28.84
C VAL A 993 -26.19 -37.91 29.52
N ALA A 994 -27.04 -38.94 29.52
CA ALA A 994 -28.35 -38.86 30.12
C ALA A 994 -28.26 -38.59 31.63
N PRO A 995 -28.83 -37.49 32.16
CA PRO A 995 -28.74 -37.19 33.59
C PRO A 995 -29.72 -38.01 34.44
N SER A 996 -30.75 -38.58 33.82
CA SER A 996 -31.78 -39.39 34.50
C SER A 996 -32.39 -40.46 33.59
N ASP A 997 -33.06 -41.42 34.19
CA ASP A 997 -33.83 -42.44 33.47
C ASP A 997 -35.06 -41.81 32.79
N GLY A 998 -35.32 -42.16 31.53
CA GLY A 998 -36.49 -41.62 30.83
C GLY A 998 -36.57 -41.96 29.35
N ARG A 999 -37.56 -41.36 28.66
CA ARG A 999 -37.64 -41.33 27.20
C ARG A 999 -37.25 -39.96 26.70
N ILE A 1000 -36.47 -39.90 25.64
CA ILE A 1000 -36.07 -38.65 24.98
C ILE A 1000 -36.53 -38.65 23.53
N ARG A 1001 -36.79 -37.47 22.97
CA ARG A 1001 -36.84 -37.20 21.53
C ARG A 1001 -35.53 -36.52 21.13
N VAL A 1002 -34.98 -36.89 19.98
CA VAL A 1002 -33.80 -36.24 19.39
C VAL A 1002 -34.23 -35.59 18.08
N GLU A 1003 -34.28 -34.28 18.02
CA GLU A 1003 -34.49 -33.52 16.78
C GLU A 1003 -33.13 -33.15 16.21
N SER A 1004 -32.83 -33.62 15.01
CA SER A 1004 -31.44 -33.62 14.53
C SER A 1004 -31.42 -33.58 13.02
N THR A 1005 -30.90 -32.47 12.47
CA THR A 1005 -30.66 -32.30 11.03
C THR A 1005 -29.20 -31.92 10.84
N VAL A 1006 -28.50 -32.71 10.04
CA VAL A 1006 -27.11 -32.47 9.64
C VAL A 1006 -27.10 -31.88 8.24
N THR A 1007 -26.23 -30.90 8.00
CA THR A 1007 -26.09 -30.20 6.71
C THR A 1007 -24.62 -30.13 6.32
N HIS A 1008 -24.35 -30.33 5.04
CA HIS A 1008 -23.06 -30.06 4.40
C HIS A 1008 -23.37 -29.36 3.07
N ASP A 1009 -23.05 -28.08 2.95
CA ASP A 1009 -23.53 -27.18 1.89
C ASP A 1009 -22.42 -26.71 0.93
N VAL A 1010 -21.33 -27.48 0.84
CA VAL A 1010 -20.18 -27.14 0.01
C VAL A 1010 -20.03 -28.12 -1.14
N ALA A 1011 -20.38 -27.69 -2.35
CA ALA A 1011 -20.34 -28.54 -3.54
C ALA A 1011 -18.93 -29.05 -3.92
N ARG A 1012 -17.86 -28.36 -3.48
CA ARG A 1012 -16.47 -28.67 -3.86
C ARG A 1012 -15.89 -29.89 -3.13
N GLY A 1013 -16.34 -30.18 -1.90
CA GLY A 1013 -15.89 -31.34 -1.12
C GLY A 1013 -16.50 -32.65 -1.60
N ASP A 1014 -16.22 -33.76 -0.94
CA ASP A 1014 -16.86 -35.07 -1.19
C ASP A 1014 -17.91 -35.44 -0.13
N GLY A 1015 -18.02 -34.62 0.92
CA GLY A 1015 -19.07 -34.66 1.93
C GLY A 1015 -18.69 -35.46 3.17
N ILE A 1016 -19.61 -35.51 4.12
CA ILE A 1016 -19.37 -36.07 5.44
C ILE A 1016 -20.21 -37.32 5.71
N ARG A 1017 -19.75 -38.15 6.66
CA ARG A 1017 -20.57 -39.20 7.25
C ARG A 1017 -20.93 -38.80 8.68
N ALA A 1018 -22.21 -38.87 8.98
CA ALA A 1018 -22.78 -38.49 10.27
C ALA A 1018 -23.43 -39.70 10.94
N PHE A 1019 -23.09 -39.97 12.19
CA PHE A 1019 -23.59 -41.10 12.96
C PHE A 1019 -24.22 -40.64 14.27
N LEU A 1020 -25.45 -41.08 14.50
CA LEU A 1020 -26.10 -41.02 15.81
C LEU A 1020 -26.00 -42.41 16.44
N CYS A 1021 -25.22 -42.54 17.50
CA CYS A 1021 -25.00 -43.81 18.18
C CYS A 1021 -25.09 -43.65 19.69
N GLY A 1022 -25.25 -44.77 20.42
CA GLY A 1022 -25.29 -44.73 21.87
C GLY A 1022 -24.57 -45.90 22.51
N GLY A 1023 -23.98 -45.68 23.68
CA GLY A 1023 -23.13 -46.68 24.35
C GLY A 1023 -23.85 -48.02 24.56
N ARG A 1024 -25.11 -47.99 24.98
CA ARG A 1024 -25.96 -49.20 25.09
C ARG A 1024 -26.65 -49.58 23.79
N HIS A 1025 -26.94 -48.59 22.94
CA HIS A 1025 -27.81 -48.74 21.78
C HIS A 1025 -27.09 -49.19 20.50
N GLY A 1026 -25.75 -49.05 20.45
CA GLY A 1026 -25.01 -49.20 19.21
C GLY A 1026 -25.38 -48.08 18.23
N LEU A 1027 -25.36 -48.39 16.92
CA LEU A 1027 -25.77 -47.45 15.89
C LEU A 1027 -27.29 -47.24 15.92
N ILE A 1028 -27.73 -45.99 16.08
CA ILE A 1028 -29.15 -45.62 16.09
C ILE A 1028 -29.58 -45.20 14.69
N ARG A 1029 -28.81 -44.29 14.07
CA ARG A 1029 -28.98 -43.81 12.69
C ARG A 1029 -27.64 -43.35 12.13
N SER A 1030 -27.53 -43.30 10.81
CA SER A 1030 -26.38 -42.74 10.08
C SER A 1030 -26.82 -42.21 8.73
N VAL A 1031 -26.10 -41.22 8.21
CA VAL A 1031 -26.32 -40.64 6.89
C VAL A 1031 -25.01 -40.13 6.30
N GLU A 1032 -24.89 -40.14 4.98
CA GLU A 1032 -23.85 -39.43 4.25
C GLU A 1032 -24.48 -38.18 3.62
N VAL A 1033 -23.83 -37.03 3.75
CA VAL A 1033 -24.37 -35.73 3.29
C VAL A 1033 -23.32 -35.01 2.46
N HIS A 1034 -23.70 -34.65 1.24
CA HIS A 1034 -22.88 -33.88 0.30
C HIS A 1034 -23.79 -32.91 -0.46
N ASP A 1035 -23.46 -31.62 -0.43
CA ASP A 1035 -24.29 -30.51 -0.94
C ASP A 1035 -25.80 -30.64 -0.63
N ASP A 1036 -26.12 -31.08 0.60
CA ASP A 1036 -27.49 -31.40 1.01
C ASP A 1036 -27.66 -31.28 2.55
N ARG A 1037 -28.87 -31.60 3.02
CA ARG A 1037 -29.20 -31.78 4.43
C ARG A 1037 -29.99 -33.06 4.65
N ALA A 1038 -29.76 -33.71 5.78
CA ALA A 1038 -30.48 -34.93 6.15
C ALA A 1038 -30.98 -34.87 7.60
N SER A 1039 -32.24 -35.30 7.79
CA SER A 1039 -32.81 -35.49 9.12
C SER A 1039 -32.43 -36.86 9.66
N ILE A 1040 -31.82 -36.88 10.85
CA ILE A 1040 -31.34 -38.07 11.55
C ILE A 1040 -31.96 -38.19 12.96
N GLY A 1041 -33.06 -37.48 13.17
CA GLY A 1041 -33.79 -37.46 14.44
C GLY A 1041 -34.42 -38.79 14.85
N VAL A 1042 -34.77 -38.89 16.12
CA VAL A 1042 -35.41 -40.05 16.75
C VAL A 1042 -36.61 -39.57 17.56
N GLU A 1043 -37.81 -39.97 17.17
CA GLU A 1043 -39.06 -39.57 17.84
C GLU A 1043 -39.11 -40.00 19.31
N SER A 1044 -38.50 -41.15 19.62
CA SER A 1044 -38.43 -41.62 20.98
C SER A 1044 -37.34 -42.67 21.21
N LEU A 1045 -36.48 -42.43 22.20
CA LEU A 1045 -35.41 -43.32 22.63
C LEU A 1045 -35.46 -43.49 24.15
N GLN A 1046 -35.39 -44.74 24.64
CA GLN A 1046 -35.31 -45.02 26.08
C GLN A 1046 -33.86 -44.93 26.55
N VAL A 1047 -33.61 -44.11 27.56
CA VAL A 1047 -32.29 -43.90 28.17
C VAL A 1047 -32.34 -44.21 29.68
N ARG A 1048 -31.18 -44.55 30.23
CA ARG A 1048 -30.90 -44.66 31.67
C ARG A 1048 -29.88 -43.57 32.05
N ALA A 1049 -29.88 -43.14 33.30
CA ALA A 1049 -28.86 -42.25 33.83
C ALA A 1049 -27.45 -42.80 33.52
N GLY A 1050 -26.61 -41.96 32.91
CA GLY A 1050 -25.27 -42.33 32.46
C GLY A 1050 -25.20 -42.94 31.05
N ASP A 1051 -26.32 -43.19 30.37
CA ASP A 1051 -26.30 -43.60 28.96
C ASP A 1051 -25.70 -42.46 28.10
N VAL A 1052 -24.77 -42.83 27.23
CA VAL A 1052 -24.12 -41.92 26.28
C VAL A 1052 -24.86 -41.96 24.94
N ILE A 1053 -25.12 -40.78 24.37
CA ILE A 1053 -25.55 -40.56 22.98
C ILE A 1053 -24.50 -39.70 22.28
N ASP A 1054 -23.86 -40.25 21.26
CA ASP A 1054 -22.81 -39.60 20.48
C ASP A 1054 -23.33 -39.19 19.10
N PHE A 1055 -23.05 -37.94 18.75
CA PHE A 1055 -23.23 -37.35 17.42
C PHE A 1055 -21.85 -37.21 16.79
N VAL A 1056 -21.51 -38.16 15.91
CA VAL A 1056 -20.17 -38.33 15.36
C VAL A 1056 -20.15 -37.88 13.90
N VAL A 1057 -19.17 -37.05 13.53
CA VAL A 1057 -18.92 -36.68 12.13
C VAL A 1057 -17.50 -37.05 11.76
N ASP A 1058 -17.36 -37.85 10.72
CA ASP A 1058 -16.08 -38.15 10.08
C ASP A 1058 -16.12 -37.89 8.56
N LEU A 1059 -14.94 -37.96 7.95
CA LEU A 1059 -14.76 -37.72 6.54
C LEU A 1059 -15.14 -38.95 5.68
N ARG A 1060 -15.46 -38.72 4.41
CA ARG A 1060 -15.65 -39.81 3.42
C ARG A 1060 -14.30 -40.30 2.89
N ASP A 1061 -13.83 -39.73 1.78
CA ASP A 1061 -12.62 -40.10 1.06
C ASP A 1061 -11.60 -38.94 1.03
N GLY A 1062 -12.06 -37.69 1.01
CA GLY A 1062 -11.29 -36.45 1.11
C GLY A 1062 -11.51 -35.70 2.42
N LEU A 1063 -10.78 -34.60 2.63
CA LEU A 1063 -10.96 -33.66 3.75
C LEU A 1063 -11.28 -32.24 3.25
N ASP A 1064 -11.09 -32.01 1.95
CA ASP A 1064 -11.13 -30.68 1.37
C ASP A 1064 -12.57 -30.16 1.35
N SER A 1065 -12.82 -29.08 2.10
CA SER A 1065 -14.13 -28.39 2.14
C SER A 1065 -15.27 -29.16 2.82
N ASP A 1066 -14.98 -30.01 3.81
CA ASP A 1066 -15.96 -30.83 4.51
C ASP A 1066 -16.58 -30.19 5.78
N GLN A 1067 -16.57 -28.86 5.87
CA GLN A 1067 -17.27 -28.17 6.95
C GLN A 1067 -18.76 -28.56 7.00
N PHE A 1068 -19.29 -28.72 8.20
CA PHE A 1068 -20.67 -29.17 8.41
C PHE A 1068 -21.41 -28.33 9.45
N ARG A 1069 -22.74 -28.38 9.41
CA ARG A 1069 -23.63 -27.84 10.44
C ARG A 1069 -24.47 -28.96 11.05
N TRP A 1070 -24.38 -29.10 12.37
CA TRP A 1070 -25.14 -30.09 13.12
C TRP A 1070 -25.29 -29.70 14.60
N ALA A 1071 -26.47 -29.20 14.96
CA ALA A 1071 -26.84 -28.81 16.32
C ALA A 1071 -28.12 -29.57 16.75
N PRO A 1072 -27.99 -30.76 17.34
CA PRO A 1072 -29.13 -31.56 17.77
C PRO A 1072 -29.84 -30.97 18.99
N VAL A 1073 -31.16 -31.17 19.07
CA VAL A 1073 -31.99 -30.81 20.23
C VAL A 1073 -32.57 -32.08 20.84
N ILE A 1074 -32.32 -32.31 22.12
CA ILE A 1074 -32.84 -33.46 22.87
C ILE A 1074 -33.94 -32.95 23.80
N THR A 1075 -35.12 -33.59 23.77
CA THR A 1075 -36.25 -33.24 24.65
C THR A 1075 -36.67 -34.42 25.50
N GLY A 1076 -36.75 -34.25 26.81
CA GLY A 1076 -37.27 -35.24 27.74
C GLY A 1076 -38.79 -35.41 27.61
N LEU A 1077 -39.25 -36.65 27.41
CA LEU A 1077 -40.66 -37.01 27.28
C LEU A 1077 -41.19 -37.53 28.63
N GLY A 1078 -41.51 -36.61 29.55
CA GLY A 1078 -42.00 -36.92 30.90
C GLY A 1078 -43.15 -36.01 31.37
N THR A 1079 -43.83 -36.38 32.46
CA THR A 1079 -45.04 -35.68 32.98
C THR A 1079 -44.75 -34.46 33.87
N GLY A 1080 -43.47 -34.16 34.15
CA GLY A 1080 -43.03 -33.11 35.10
C GLY A 1080 -42.51 -31.81 34.47
N GLY A 1081 -42.82 -31.55 33.19
CA GLY A 1081 -42.18 -30.51 32.38
C GLY A 1081 -41.06 -31.10 31.51
N ALA A 1082 -40.99 -30.70 30.24
CA ALA A 1082 -39.98 -31.21 29.31
C ALA A 1082 -38.67 -30.44 29.50
N THR A 1083 -37.63 -31.11 29.98
CA THR A 1083 -36.26 -30.58 29.91
C THR A 1083 -35.79 -30.68 28.46
N THR A 1084 -35.21 -29.59 27.95
CA THR A 1084 -34.62 -29.54 26.62
C THR A 1084 -33.11 -29.32 26.76
N TRP A 1085 -32.33 -30.15 26.07
CA TRP A 1085 -30.90 -29.97 25.88
C TRP A 1085 -30.67 -29.57 24.43
N ASP A 1086 -30.33 -28.31 24.20
CA ASP A 1086 -30.09 -27.78 22.86
C ASP A 1086 -28.58 -27.68 22.65
N ALA A 1087 -28.01 -28.46 21.73
CA ALA A 1087 -26.56 -28.51 21.54
C ALA A 1087 -25.93 -27.18 21.08
N ARG A 1088 -26.74 -26.21 20.60
CA ARG A 1088 -26.29 -24.84 20.30
C ARG A 1088 -26.32 -23.99 21.57
N ASP A 1089 -27.43 -23.96 22.28
CA ASP A 1089 -27.60 -23.09 23.46
C ASP A 1089 -26.82 -23.60 24.68
N ASP A 1090 -26.65 -24.92 24.80
CA ASP A 1090 -25.85 -25.58 25.82
C ASP A 1090 -24.35 -25.63 25.46
N PHE A 1091 -23.94 -25.07 24.30
CA PHE A 1091 -22.55 -25.12 23.85
C PHE A 1091 -21.65 -24.25 24.71
N ALA A 1092 -21.06 -24.86 25.73
CA ALA A 1092 -20.14 -24.20 26.65
C ALA A 1092 -18.67 -24.53 26.31
N GLY A 1093 -17.85 -23.48 26.27
CA GLY A 1093 -16.41 -23.58 26.43
C GLY A 1093 -16.00 -23.35 27.88
N ASP A 1094 -14.70 -23.36 28.18
CA ASP A 1094 -14.20 -22.67 29.36
C ASP A 1094 -14.72 -21.24 29.30
N SER A 1095 -15.61 -20.87 30.24
CA SER A 1095 -16.24 -19.55 30.26
C SER A 1095 -15.15 -18.51 30.15
N THR A 1096 -15.24 -17.59 29.18
CA THR A 1096 -14.25 -16.52 29.12
C THR A 1096 -14.34 -15.79 30.45
N PRO A 1097 -13.28 -15.77 31.28
CA PRO A 1097 -13.40 -15.27 32.63
C PRO A 1097 -13.91 -13.84 32.55
N THR A 1098 -15.01 -13.57 33.24
CA THR A 1098 -15.62 -12.24 33.32
C THR A 1098 -14.68 -11.30 34.06
N LEU A 1099 -14.87 -10.00 33.87
CA LEU A 1099 -14.11 -9.01 34.65
C LEU A 1099 -14.70 -8.92 36.06
N GLY A 1100 -13.84 -9.00 37.08
CA GLY A 1100 -14.24 -8.73 38.46
C GLY A 1100 -14.67 -7.27 38.67
N PRO A 1101 -15.32 -6.91 39.78
CA PRO A 1101 -15.86 -5.56 39.99
C PRO A 1101 -14.84 -4.42 39.84
N TRP A 1102 -13.62 -4.61 40.37
CA TRP A 1102 -12.54 -3.64 40.22
C TRP A 1102 -11.98 -3.58 38.79
N GLU A 1103 -11.96 -4.71 38.09
CA GLU A 1103 -11.52 -4.80 36.70
C GLU A 1103 -12.52 -4.13 35.76
N GLN A 1104 -13.83 -4.21 36.06
CA GLN A 1104 -14.87 -3.47 35.34
C GLN A 1104 -14.70 -1.96 35.53
N LEU A 1105 -14.43 -1.48 36.76
CA LEU A 1105 -14.12 -0.07 36.99
C LEU A 1105 -12.88 0.36 36.20
N ALA A 1106 -11.80 -0.44 36.24
CA ALA A 1106 -10.60 -0.19 35.45
C ALA A 1106 -10.90 -0.11 33.95
N GLN A 1107 -11.71 -1.03 33.41
CA GLN A 1107 -12.15 -1.01 32.02
C GLN A 1107 -12.92 0.27 31.68
N VAL A 1108 -13.85 0.70 32.55
CA VAL A 1108 -14.63 1.95 32.38
C VAL A 1108 -13.72 3.18 32.31
N LEU A 1109 -12.68 3.24 33.13
CA LEU A 1109 -11.71 4.35 33.08
C LEU A 1109 -10.91 4.35 31.77
N LEU A 1110 -10.47 3.17 31.30
CA LEU A 1110 -9.68 3.02 30.07
C LEU A 1110 -10.48 3.27 28.78
N MET A 1111 -11.82 3.28 28.82
CA MET A 1111 -12.69 3.56 27.68
C MET A 1111 -13.32 4.96 27.70
N SER A 1112 -12.91 5.81 28.64
CA SER A 1112 -13.46 7.15 28.77
C SER A 1112 -12.92 8.10 27.68
N ASN A 1113 -13.64 9.20 27.47
CA ASN A 1113 -13.14 10.30 26.63
C ASN A 1113 -11.88 10.92 27.25
N GLU A 1114 -11.81 11.07 28.58
CA GLU A 1114 -10.62 11.61 29.25
C GLU A 1114 -9.37 10.75 29.02
N PHE A 1115 -9.53 9.45 28.81
CA PHE A 1115 -8.41 8.58 28.42
C PHE A 1115 -8.05 8.75 26.94
N SER A 1116 -9.07 8.78 26.08
CA SER A 1116 -8.92 8.74 24.62
C SER A 1116 -8.57 10.09 23.97
N PHE A 1117 -8.63 11.17 24.75
CA PHE A 1117 -8.32 12.54 24.33
C PHE A 1117 -7.25 13.14 25.26
N VAL A 1118 -6.51 14.11 24.73
CA VAL A 1118 -5.52 14.86 25.51
C VAL A 1118 -6.18 15.91 26.40
N GLU A 1119 -7.24 16.54 25.90
CA GLU A 1119 -7.93 17.69 26.53
C GLU A 1119 -9.45 17.56 26.45
#